data_AF-A0A316WE92-F1
#
_entry.id   AF-A0A316WE92-F1
#
_cell.length_a   1.000
_cell.length_b   1.000
_cell.length_c   1.000
_cell.angle_alpha   90.00
_cell.angle_beta   90.00
_cell.angle_gamma   90.00
#
_symmetry.space_group_name_H-M   'P 1'
#
loop_
_entity.id
_entity.type
_entity.pdbx_description
1 polymer ?
#
loop_
_entity_poly.entity_id
_entity_poly.type
_entity_poly.pdbx_seq_one_letter_code
_entity_poly.pdbx_strand_id
1 'polypeptide(L)'
;MKLDQATINHINTTFHKMKSKNDFLSLLNFVKGKIYGEKIHAFEIKNLNYYINTKSKQNRYTKFIIKKKSGEDRIIHSPAPGLKAIQKCINVIFQSIYEVNPAATGFVIGKSIVDNGIVHSGKNYVFNLDLKDFFSSIDQARIWGRLKVPPFNLNEQNGNLEIANIIASLCCHEMEVERFDAINNKWEKVIKNVVPQGAPTSPTLINIICQKLDFYLSAVAKRFSLRYTRYADDITFSSDHNVYHNNGEFLTEIKRIIKSERFDIKDSKTHLQKRGYRQEVTGLVVNVKPNVHSKYVKQIRHWLYIWEKHGYEYASKFFINPYLKNKINPKDNIPDLYIILRGKLNYLKMIKGSDNSTYIKLSNRFDLLNSSEKKVLQEQSERIILSKILPTTENDKVYILPIIHTPKEVVKILNKFTLNNSALKYSTHNWDSGQNEDIFKDLADFIKKARSEFYPASEQLKMLKKELHAKIFSFLFNEKVAEKGWGIHRIKFGWSSPELLKEMENNIIKPENCILPKNAQFILKTNTGNQTIQKFKQVIDIFKNEIEIRDENSILLNLLLEKHDMHLNGFEIKEAKDLENTNFFTDVDYFSKALTLVFENIQKRPEHKIVSYVIKEKSDSYILEIMHHNSTAKGKSYKDKKLSLQSGDFGTIKMHLLNLCEWSVESEFKEGPTRINFLHSNEDTLPYEKIDDVKGFKHVFKFYK
;
A
#
# COMPACT_ATOMS: atom_id res chain seq x y z
N MET A 1 12.92 20.22 16.57
CA MET A 1 12.33 21.54 16.27
C MET A 1 13.44 22.56 16.43
N LYS A 2 13.60 23.51 15.50
CA LYS A 2 14.48 24.65 15.77
C LYS A 2 13.69 25.63 16.62
N LEU A 3 14.12 25.83 17.86
CA LEU A 3 13.58 26.83 18.76
C LEU A 3 14.30 28.16 18.54
N ASP A 4 13.61 29.27 18.75
CA ASP A 4 14.25 30.57 18.84
C ASP A 4 15.10 30.66 20.12
N GLN A 5 16.11 31.54 20.10
CA GLN A 5 17.07 31.64 21.19
C GLN A 5 16.44 32.10 22.50
N ALA A 6 15.41 32.95 22.45
CA ALA A 6 14.72 33.42 23.66
C ALA A 6 14.00 32.25 24.36
N THR A 7 13.33 31.39 23.59
CA THR A 7 12.70 30.17 24.11
C THR A 7 13.74 29.21 24.70
N ILE A 8 14.88 29.00 24.04
CA ILE A 8 15.98 28.15 24.56
C ILE A 8 16.48 28.70 25.90
N ASN A 9 16.76 30.00 25.98
CA ASN A 9 17.24 30.65 27.19
C ASN A 9 16.22 30.54 28.33
N HIS A 10 14.92 30.68 28.02
CA HIS A 10 13.85 30.51 29.01
C HIS A 10 13.77 29.06 29.52
N ILE A 11 13.84 28.05 28.64
CA ILE A 11 13.86 26.64 29.03
C ILE A 11 15.07 26.36 29.92
N ASN A 12 16.26 26.82 29.52
CA ASN A 12 17.49 26.59 30.26
C ASN A 12 17.44 27.24 31.65
N THR A 13 17.00 28.50 31.73
CA THR A 13 16.84 29.22 33.00
C THR A 13 15.83 28.54 33.91
N THR A 14 14.66 28.18 33.37
CA THR A 14 13.58 27.54 34.13
C THR A 14 14.02 26.17 34.63
N PHE A 15 14.68 25.37 33.79
CA PHE A 15 15.17 24.05 34.14
C PHE A 15 16.11 24.08 35.34
N HIS A 16 17.09 24.99 35.35
CA HIS A 16 18.05 25.10 36.46
C HIS A 16 17.43 25.64 37.75
N LYS A 17 16.30 26.35 37.66
CA LYS A 17 15.56 26.86 38.82
C LYS A 17 14.60 25.83 39.44
N MET A 18 14.29 24.72 38.75
CA MET A 18 13.32 23.74 39.26
C MET A 18 13.81 23.09 40.56
N LYS A 19 12.93 23.06 41.56
CA LYS A 19 13.14 22.40 42.86
C LYS A 19 12.13 21.30 43.13
N SER A 20 10.96 21.37 42.50
CA SER A 20 9.85 20.47 42.74
C SER A 20 9.33 19.79 41.47
N LYS A 21 8.56 18.72 41.68
CA LYS A 21 7.80 18.05 40.61
C LYS A 21 6.81 18.99 39.89
N ASN A 22 6.25 19.97 40.60
CA ASN A 22 5.34 20.96 40.02
C ASN A 22 6.08 21.96 39.12
N ASP A 23 7.32 22.32 39.46
CA ASP A 23 8.15 23.16 38.58
C ASP A 23 8.46 22.42 37.29
N PHE A 24 8.77 21.12 37.38
CA PHE A 24 8.98 20.27 36.22
C PHE A 24 7.72 20.13 35.36
N LEU A 25 6.55 19.95 35.98
CA LEU A 25 5.27 19.94 35.27
C LEU A 25 5.01 21.26 34.54
N SER A 26 5.33 22.39 35.17
CA SER A 26 5.17 23.72 34.59
C SER A 26 6.07 23.90 33.36
N LEU A 27 7.34 23.49 33.46
CA LEU A 27 8.26 23.50 32.32
C LEU A 27 7.78 22.58 31.18
N LEU A 28 7.28 21.38 31.51
CA LEU A 28 6.70 20.48 30.51
C LEU A 28 5.52 21.12 29.78
N ASN A 29 4.62 21.81 30.49
CA ASN A 29 3.47 22.48 29.91
C ASN A 29 3.86 23.69 29.05
N PHE A 30 4.86 24.48 29.48
CA PHE A 30 5.43 25.56 28.66
C PHE A 30 5.95 25.01 27.32
N VAL A 31 6.77 23.95 27.37
CA VAL A 31 7.32 23.30 26.17
C VAL A 31 6.22 22.66 25.32
N LYS A 32 5.19 22.08 25.95
CA LYS A 32 4.03 21.53 25.26
C LYS A 32 3.33 22.59 24.40
N GLY A 33 3.11 23.78 24.94
CA GLY A 33 2.55 24.92 24.20
C GLY A 33 3.39 25.29 22.98
N LYS A 34 4.73 25.22 23.08
CA LYS A 34 5.64 25.46 21.94
C LYS A 34 5.61 24.37 20.89
N ILE A 35 5.39 23.10 21.27
CA ILE A 35 5.36 21.98 20.31
C ILE A 35 4.04 21.90 19.56
N TYR A 36 2.92 22.14 20.25
CA TYR A 36 1.59 21.81 19.72
C TYR A 36 0.63 23.01 19.61
N GLY A 37 1.01 24.20 20.10
CA GLY A 37 0.16 25.38 20.15
C GLY A 37 -0.54 25.59 21.49
N GLU A 38 -1.08 26.80 21.70
CA GLU A 38 -1.57 27.27 23.01
C GLU A 38 -2.94 26.70 23.42
N LYS A 39 -3.73 26.17 22.47
CA LYS A 39 -5.11 25.68 22.72
C LYS A 39 -5.19 24.24 23.25
N ILE A 40 -4.16 23.72 23.91
CA ILE A 40 -4.07 22.29 24.27
C ILE A 40 -4.14 22.09 25.79
N HIS A 41 -4.93 21.10 26.20
CA HIS A 41 -5.04 20.69 27.60
C HIS A 41 -3.67 20.47 28.24
N ALA A 42 -3.41 21.15 29.35
CA ALA A 42 -2.19 20.98 30.13
C ALA A 42 -2.06 19.54 30.66
N PHE A 43 -0.83 19.09 30.88
CA PHE A 43 -0.58 17.92 31.71
C PHE A 43 -0.91 18.26 33.16
N GLU A 44 -1.59 17.35 33.84
CA GLU A 44 -1.79 17.43 35.29
C GLU A 44 -0.81 16.52 36.02
N ILE A 45 -0.62 16.77 37.32
CA ILE A 45 0.29 16.00 38.18
C ILE A 45 -0.08 14.51 38.23
N LYS A 46 -1.39 14.19 38.17
CA LYS A 46 -1.89 12.81 38.13
C LYS A 46 -1.41 12.06 36.89
N ASN A 47 -1.33 12.73 35.73
CA ASN A 47 -0.80 12.13 34.50
C ASN A 47 0.69 11.81 34.64
N LEU A 48 1.47 12.69 35.26
CA LEU A 48 2.89 12.49 35.48
C LEU A 48 3.14 11.32 36.46
N ASN A 49 2.43 11.30 37.59
CA ASN A 49 2.54 10.25 38.60
C ASN A 49 2.17 8.86 38.04
N TYR A 50 1.13 8.80 37.20
CA TYR A 50 0.72 7.56 36.52
C TYR A 50 1.87 6.92 35.74
N TYR A 51 2.63 7.73 34.98
CA TYR A 51 3.74 7.25 34.16
C TYR A 51 5.06 7.08 34.93
N ILE A 52 5.27 7.79 36.04
CA ILE A 52 6.42 7.56 36.93
C ILE A 52 6.32 6.20 37.62
N ASN A 53 5.11 5.81 38.04
CA ASN A 53 4.90 4.57 38.76
C ASN A 53 5.21 3.36 37.87
N THR A 54 6.29 2.67 38.21
CA THR A 54 6.73 1.47 37.50
C THR A 54 5.89 0.25 37.85
N LYS A 55 4.86 0.30 38.70
CA LYS A 55 3.91 -0.81 38.89
C LYS A 55 2.75 -0.80 37.86
N SER A 56 2.51 0.33 37.20
CA SER A 56 1.51 0.52 36.13
C SER A 56 1.94 -0.06 34.76
N LYS A 57 2.83 -1.08 34.76
CA LYS A 57 3.76 -1.41 33.65
C LYS A 57 3.12 -1.68 32.30
N GLN A 58 1.96 -2.33 32.29
CA GLN A 58 1.39 -2.93 31.06
C GLN A 58 0.94 -1.89 30.02
N ASN A 59 0.71 -0.63 30.41
CA ASN A 59 0.15 0.39 29.50
C ASN A 59 1.12 1.54 29.14
N ARG A 60 2.41 1.44 29.49
CA ARG A 60 3.39 2.51 29.19
C ARG A 60 3.94 2.44 27.76
N TYR A 61 4.15 1.23 27.25
CA TYR A 61 4.72 0.97 25.93
C TYR A 61 3.98 -0.16 25.23
N THR A 62 3.92 -0.07 23.91
CA THR A 62 3.45 -1.12 23.01
C THR A 62 4.63 -1.68 22.23
N LYS A 63 4.72 -3.01 22.18
CA LYS A 63 5.79 -3.73 21.49
C LYS A 63 5.30 -4.15 20.10
N PHE A 64 6.09 -3.89 19.06
CA PHE A 64 5.84 -4.39 17.71
C PHE A 64 7.16 -4.69 16.98
N ILE A 65 7.09 -5.47 15.91
CA ILE A 65 8.26 -5.96 15.18
C ILE A 65 8.34 -5.26 13.82
N ILE A 66 9.55 -4.85 13.44
CA ILE A 66 9.91 -4.38 12.09
C ILE A 66 11.04 -5.26 11.57
N LYS A 67 11.01 -5.66 10.29
CA LYS A 67 12.13 -6.36 9.66
C LYS A 67 13.32 -5.43 9.43
N LYS A 68 14.53 -5.85 9.84
CA LYS A 68 15.80 -5.21 9.45
C LYS A 68 16.05 -5.45 7.95
N LYS A 69 16.96 -4.67 7.37
CA LYS A 69 17.46 -4.91 6.00
C LYS A 69 18.08 -6.31 5.82
N SER A 70 18.60 -6.89 6.90
CA SER A 70 19.13 -8.25 6.93
C SER A 70 18.05 -9.35 7.02
N GLY A 71 16.77 -9.00 7.20
CA GLY A 71 15.68 -9.96 7.40
C GLY A 71 15.41 -10.33 8.86
N GLU A 72 16.35 -10.06 9.77
CA GLU A 72 16.16 -10.21 11.22
C GLU A 72 15.05 -9.31 11.77
N ASP A 73 14.45 -9.71 12.88
CA ASP A 73 13.46 -8.88 13.58
C ASP A 73 14.11 -7.77 14.41
N ARG A 74 13.50 -6.58 14.35
CA ARG A 74 13.77 -5.45 15.23
C ARG A 74 12.53 -5.19 16.05
N ILE A 75 12.66 -5.39 17.36
CA ILE A 75 11.62 -5.09 18.32
C ILE A 75 11.63 -3.58 18.59
N ILE A 76 10.50 -2.93 18.39
CA ILE A 76 10.27 -1.52 18.72
C ILE A 76 9.33 -1.43 19.91
N HIS A 77 9.68 -0.57 20.86
CA HIS A 77 8.87 -0.22 22.01
C HIS A 77 8.38 1.22 21.81
N SER A 78 7.13 1.38 21.36
CA SER A 78 6.51 2.71 21.21
C SER A 78 5.78 3.12 22.49
N PRO A 79 6.08 4.29 23.06
CA PRO A 79 5.38 4.79 24.24
C PRO A 79 3.90 5.05 23.94
N ALA A 80 3.05 4.88 24.94
CA ALA A 80 1.64 5.25 24.90
C ALA A 80 1.48 6.75 24.60
N PRO A 81 0.37 7.19 23.96
CA PRO A 81 0.21 8.57 23.48
C PRO A 81 0.53 9.66 24.52
N GLY A 82 0.06 9.50 25.77
CA GLY A 82 0.34 10.46 26.84
C GLY A 82 1.81 10.52 27.23
N LEU A 83 2.46 9.37 27.43
CA LEU A 83 3.89 9.29 27.73
C LEU A 83 4.74 9.83 26.56
N LYS A 84 4.34 9.53 25.32
CA LYS A 84 4.99 10.03 24.11
C LYS A 84 4.97 11.56 24.05
N ALA A 85 3.87 12.19 24.47
CA ALA A 85 3.76 13.65 24.51
C ALA A 85 4.71 14.25 25.57
N ILE A 86 4.77 13.65 26.77
CA ILE A 86 5.70 14.07 27.84
C ILE A 86 7.15 13.92 27.37
N GLN A 87 7.51 12.77 26.80
CA GLN A 87 8.86 12.49 26.29
C GLN A 87 9.27 13.43 25.16
N LYS A 88 8.35 13.84 24.28
CA LYS A 88 8.65 14.88 23.28
C LYS A 88 9.03 16.22 23.93
N CYS A 89 8.36 16.61 25.01
CA CYS A 89 8.70 17.82 25.76
C CYS A 89 10.07 17.68 26.43
N ILE A 90 10.33 16.55 27.12
CA ILE A 90 11.65 16.25 27.71
C ILE A 90 12.75 16.28 26.65
N ASN A 91 12.50 15.74 25.46
CA ASN A 91 13.48 15.75 24.38
C ASN A 91 13.85 17.17 23.93
N VAL A 92 12.88 18.09 23.86
CA VAL A 92 13.14 19.50 23.56
C VAL A 92 13.93 20.17 24.68
N ILE A 93 13.62 19.86 25.94
CA ILE A 93 14.37 20.34 27.11
C ILE A 93 15.84 19.89 27.02
N PHE A 94 16.08 18.60 26.79
CA PHE A 94 17.44 18.07 26.61
C PHE A 94 18.20 18.76 25.48
N GLN A 95 17.56 18.97 24.33
CA GLN A 95 18.18 19.66 23.19
C GLN A 95 18.46 21.15 23.45
N SER A 96 17.81 21.74 24.44
CA SER A 96 18.01 23.16 24.84
C SER A 96 19.14 23.34 25.85
N ILE A 97 19.53 22.27 26.55
CA ILE A 97 20.53 22.31 27.64
C ILE A 97 21.84 21.65 27.21
N TYR A 98 21.77 20.58 26.42
CA TYR A 98 22.93 19.80 26.03
C TYR A 98 23.53 20.30 24.71
N GLU A 99 24.83 20.60 24.75
CA GLU A 99 25.63 20.81 23.56
C GLU A 99 26.17 19.48 23.03
N VAL A 100 25.87 19.18 21.77
CA VAL A 100 26.24 17.91 21.15
C VAL A 100 27.71 17.92 20.75
N ASN A 101 28.43 16.81 21.01
CA ASN A 101 29.80 16.64 20.55
C ASN A 101 29.93 16.81 19.02
N PRO A 102 30.91 17.57 18.50
CA PRO A 102 31.09 17.80 17.07
C PRO A 102 31.21 16.52 16.23
N ALA A 103 31.80 15.46 16.78
CA ALA A 103 31.99 14.18 16.11
C ALA A 103 30.68 13.37 15.96
N ALA A 104 29.66 13.67 16.77
CA ALA A 104 28.35 13.05 16.66
C ALA A 104 27.55 13.70 15.51
N THR A 105 27.07 12.87 14.59
CA THR A 105 26.29 13.28 13.40
C THR A 105 24.91 12.65 13.39
N GLY A 106 24.74 11.48 14.01
CA GLY A 106 23.44 10.81 14.14
C GLY A 106 22.54 11.47 15.19
N PHE A 107 21.26 11.64 14.85
CA PHE A 107 20.24 12.26 15.71
C PHE A 107 20.52 13.72 16.13
N VAL A 108 21.35 14.42 15.36
CA VAL A 108 21.68 15.84 15.59
C VAL A 108 20.85 16.71 14.66
N ILE A 109 20.23 17.76 15.21
CA ILE A 109 19.44 18.71 14.41
C ILE A 109 20.33 19.36 13.36
N GLY A 110 19.88 19.35 12.10
CA GLY A 110 20.59 19.99 10.99
C GLY A 110 21.74 19.17 10.42
N LYS A 111 22.08 18.02 11.01
CA LYS A 111 23.02 17.06 10.42
C LYS A 111 22.27 15.91 9.75
N SER A 112 22.96 15.27 8.80
CA SER A 112 22.49 14.16 7.99
C SER A 112 23.58 13.10 7.85
N ILE A 113 23.25 12.00 7.16
CA ILE A 113 24.23 10.98 6.76
C ILE A 113 25.34 11.55 5.84
N VAL A 114 25.09 12.67 5.15
CA VAL A 114 26.09 13.31 4.28
C VAL A 114 27.18 13.96 5.11
N ASP A 115 26.80 14.68 6.17
CA ASP A 115 27.73 15.30 7.12
C ASP A 115 28.62 14.25 7.79
N ASN A 116 28.08 13.04 7.99
CA ASN A 116 28.87 11.91 8.47
C ASN A 116 29.86 11.40 7.41
N GLY A 117 29.38 11.10 6.20
CA GLY A 117 30.20 10.50 5.14
C GLY A 117 31.27 11.43 4.56
N ILE A 118 31.04 12.75 4.56
CA ILE A 118 31.96 13.71 3.93
C ILE A 118 33.32 13.77 4.64
N VAL A 119 33.34 13.56 5.96
CA VAL A 119 34.56 13.54 6.78
C VAL A 119 35.54 12.44 6.35
N HIS A 120 35.00 11.34 5.80
CA HIS A 120 35.76 10.15 5.43
C HIS A 120 36.00 10.03 3.92
N SER A 121 35.57 11.03 3.15
CA SER A 121 35.62 10.95 1.69
C SER A 121 37.04 11.01 1.14
N GLY A 122 37.34 10.16 0.16
CA GLY A 122 38.63 10.12 -0.53
C GLY A 122 39.77 9.44 0.24
N LYS A 123 39.51 8.85 1.42
CA LYS A 123 40.55 8.23 2.26
C LYS A 123 40.95 6.83 1.80
N ASN A 124 42.24 6.49 1.95
CA ASN A 124 42.73 5.18 1.51
C ASN A 124 42.12 4.01 2.30
N TYR A 125 41.83 4.24 3.58
CA TYR A 125 41.28 3.25 4.51
C TYR A 125 40.08 3.84 5.26
N VAL A 126 38.98 3.10 5.30
CA VAL A 126 37.77 3.43 6.07
C VAL A 126 37.43 2.23 6.94
N PHE A 127 37.39 2.42 8.25
CA PHE A 127 37.12 1.38 9.24
C PHE A 127 35.81 1.68 9.96
N ASN A 128 34.86 0.75 9.85
CA ASN A 128 33.53 0.86 10.46
C ASN A 128 33.38 -0.15 11.58
N LEU A 129 32.73 0.26 12.66
CA LEU A 129 32.33 -0.59 13.76
C LEU A 129 30.92 -0.23 14.24
N ASP A 130 30.18 -1.22 14.72
CA ASP A 130 28.78 -1.09 15.18
C ASP A 130 28.72 -1.51 16.64
N LEU A 131 27.91 -0.84 17.47
CA LEU A 131 27.75 -1.21 18.88
C LEU A 131 26.59 -2.21 19.06
N LYS A 132 26.84 -3.29 19.81
CA LYS A 132 25.81 -4.31 20.12
C LYS A 132 24.73 -3.71 21.02
N ASP A 133 23.46 -3.95 20.65
CA ASP A 133 22.27 -3.61 21.44
C ASP A 133 22.26 -2.18 22.01
N PHE A 134 22.73 -1.22 21.21
CA PHE A 134 23.14 0.12 21.63
C PHE A 134 22.16 0.87 22.53
N PHE A 135 20.85 0.86 22.22
CA PHE A 135 19.85 1.52 23.08
C PHE A 135 19.65 0.76 24.39
N SER A 136 19.40 -0.56 24.29
CA SER A 136 19.10 -1.44 25.42
C SER A 136 20.30 -1.76 26.32
N SER A 137 21.53 -1.37 25.95
CA SER A 137 22.71 -1.46 26.80
C SER A 137 22.83 -0.29 27.80
N ILE A 138 22.03 0.76 27.64
CA ILE A 138 22.06 1.94 28.51
C ILE A 138 21.00 1.79 29.61
N ASP A 139 21.47 1.51 30.83
CA ASP A 139 20.63 1.38 32.02
C ASP A 139 20.11 2.73 32.53
N GLN A 140 18.91 2.73 33.14
CA GLN A 140 18.31 3.91 33.78
C GLN A 140 19.24 4.56 34.80
N ALA A 141 20.02 3.77 35.55
CA ALA A 141 20.98 4.29 36.51
C ALA A 141 22.07 5.16 35.86
N ARG A 142 22.47 4.85 34.62
CA ARG A 142 23.44 5.66 33.86
C ARG A 142 22.82 6.99 33.41
N ILE A 143 21.54 6.99 33.02
CA ILE A 143 20.79 8.23 32.72
C ILE A 143 20.69 9.09 33.97
N TRP A 144 20.25 8.51 35.09
CA TRP A 144 20.15 9.20 36.36
C TRP A 144 21.49 9.82 36.77
N GLY A 145 22.58 9.05 36.73
CA GLY A 145 23.93 9.55 37.00
C GLY A 145 24.35 10.71 36.10
N ARG A 146 24.05 10.64 34.80
CA ARG A 146 24.38 11.69 33.84
C ARG A 146 23.60 12.99 34.06
N LEU A 147 22.38 12.93 34.57
CA LEU A 147 21.57 14.11 34.89
C LEU A 147 22.09 14.88 36.11
N LYS A 148 22.87 14.24 36.99
CA LYS A 148 23.41 14.87 38.21
C LYS A 148 24.61 15.81 37.95
N VAL A 149 25.23 15.70 36.79
CA VAL A 149 26.47 16.42 36.43
C VAL A 149 26.23 17.45 35.32
N PRO A 150 27.17 18.39 35.07
CA PRO A 150 27.00 19.40 34.02
C PRO A 150 26.69 18.80 32.64
N PRO A 151 25.83 19.42 31.83
CA PRO A 151 25.18 20.72 32.06
C PRO A 151 23.86 20.64 32.86
N PHE A 152 23.40 19.47 33.30
CA PHE A 152 22.06 19.33 33.90
C PHE A 152 22.02 19.64 35.40
N ASN A 153 23.05 19.22 36.15
CA ASN A 153 23.22 19.53 37.58
C ASN A 153 21.98 19.23 38.45
N LEU A 154 21.21 18.19 38.13
CA LEU A 154 20.07 17.75 38.93
C LEU A 154 20.53 16.83 40.06
N ASN A 155 21.11 17.40 41.11
CA ASN A 155 21.81 16.67 42.18
C ASN A 155 21.36 17.08 43.58
N GLU A 156 21.94 16.42 44.59
CA GLU A 156 21.65 16.63 46.00
C GLU A 156 21.91 18.07 46.44
N GLN A 157 23.05 18.65 46.01
CA GLN A 157 23.46 20.02 46.37
C GLN A 157 22.48 21.07 45.86
N ASN A 158 21.88 20.82 44.70
CA ASN A 158 20.87 21.70 44.11
C ASN A 158 19.43 21.38 44.56
N GLY A 159 19.22 20.39 45.42
CA GLY A 159 17.92 20.06 45.99
C GLY A 159 16.90 19.54 44.97
N ASN A 160 17.34 18.99 43.84
CA ASN A 160 16.48 18.59 42.71
C ASN A 160 16.74 17.14 42.23
N LEU A 161 17.28 16.30 43.12
CA LEU A 161 17.55 14.88 42.85
C LEU A 161 16.28 14.09 42.49
N GLU A 162 15.14 14.42 43.08
CA GLU A 162 13.86 13.77 42.75
C GLU A 162 13.52 13.95 41.26
N ILE A 163 13.78 15.15 40.71
CA ILE A 163 13.53 15.46 39.30
C ILE A 163 14.42 14.61 38.40
N ALA A 164 15.70 14.40 38.75
CA ALA A 164 16.58 13.51 38.01
C ALA A 164 16.01 12.08 37.94
N ASN A 165 15.51 11.57 39.07
CA ASN A 165 14.91 10.23 39.14
C ASN A 165 13.62 10.13 38.30
N ILE A 166 12.77 11.15 38.37
CA ILE A 166 11.54 11.25 37.57
C ILE A 166 11.87 11.21 36.08
N ILE A 167 12.79 12.07 35.62
CA ILE A 167 13.18 12.15 34.21
C ILE A 167 13.76 10.81 33.74
N ALA A 168 14.63 10.18 34.53
CA ALA A 168 15.21 8.87 34.21
C ALA A 168 14.12 7.79 34.10
N SER A 169 13.18 7.73 35.05
CA SER A 169 12.05 6.79 35.02
C SER A 169 11.14 7.01 33.81
N LEU A 170 10.86 8.26 33.44
CA LEU A 170 10.02 8.58 32.29
C LEU A 170 10.69 8.23 30.96
N CYS A 171 12.02 8.25 30.89
CA CYS A 171 12.77 7.97 29.66
C CYS A 171 13.12 6.50 29.45
N CYS A 172 13.07 5.69 30.50
CA CYS A 172 13.43 4.27 30.45
C CYS A 172 12.20 3.36 30.50
N HIS A 173 12.39 2.11 30.12
CA HIS A 173 11.39 1.06 30.17
C HIS A 173 12.01 -0.27 30.56
N GLU A 174 11.26 -1.08 31.29
CA GLU A 174 11.65 -2.43 31.68
C GLU A 174 11.62 -3.35 30.46
N MET A 175 12.75 -3.98 30.15
CA MET A 175 12.93 -4.82 28.98
C MET A 175 13.78 -6.04 29.35
N GLU A 176 13.51 -7.18 28.72
CA GLU A 176 14.46 -8.29 28.66
C GLU A 176 15.63 -7.89 27.76
N VAL A 177 16.83 -7.91 28.31
CA VAL A 177 18.06 -7.49 27.63
C VAL A 177 19.18 -8.48 27.87
N GLU A 178 20.09 -8.60 26.91
CA GLU A 178 21.30 -9.40 27.10
C GLU A 178 22.37 -8.60 27.85
N ARG A 179 23.06 -9.25 28.79
CA ARG A 179 24.22 -8.72 29.50
C ARG A 179 25.32 -9.77 29.53
N PHE A 180 26.55 -9.31 29.43
CA PHE A 180 27.71 -10.18 29.54
C PHE A 180 28.08 -10.35 31.02
N ASP A 181 27.96 -11.58 31.49
CA ASP A 181 28.44 -12.00 32.81
C ASP A 181 29.93 -12.33 32.70
N ALA A 182 30.77 -11.45 33.26
CA ALA A 182 32.21 -11.61 33.24
C ALA A 182 32.70 -12.75 34.17
N ILE A 183 31.92 -13.12 35.19
CA ILE A 183 32.28 -14.19 36.13
C ILE A 183 32.10 -15.54 35.43
N ASN A 184 30.96 -15.73 34.76
CA ASN A 184 30.64 -16.97 34.07
C ASN A 184 31.02 -16.97 32.58
N ASN A 185 31.67 -15.89 32.10
CA ASN A 185 32.09 -15.68 30.72
C ASN A 185 30.99 -15.97 29.67
N LYS A 186 29.75 -15.55 29.95
CA LYS A 186 28.57 -15.86 29.13
C LYS A 186 27.63 -14.68 28.98
N TRP A 187 26.85 -14.68 27.90
CA TRP A 187 25.73 -13.75 27.74
C TRP A 187 24.49 -14.32 28.41
N GLU A 188 23.84 -13.53 29.26
CA GLU A 188 22.59 -13.89 29.93
C GLU A 188 21.49 -12.87 29.65
N LYS A 189 20.25 -13.33 29.69
CA LYS A 189 19.07 -12.48 29.57
C LYS A 189 18.60 -12.06 30.95
N VAL A 190 18.49 -10.76 31.16
CA VAL A 190 18.04 -10.16 32.42
C VAL A 190 16.99 -9.10 32.17
N ILE A 191 16.12 -8.86 33.15
CA ILE A 191 15.12 -7.80 33.10
C ILE A 191 15.71 -6.53 33.71
N LYS A 192 15.81 -5.45 32.94
CA LYS A 192 16.37 -4.16 33.37
C LYS A 192 15.54 -2.99 32.84
N ASN A 193 15.56 -1.87 33.56
CA ASN A 193 15.07 -0.60 33.05
C ASN A 193 16.16 0.05 32.19
N VAL A 194 15.90 0.18 30.89
CA VAL A 194 16.87 0.63 29.88
C VAL A 194 16.25 1.65 28.95
N VAL A 195 17.07 2.28 28.10
CA VAL A 195 16.57 3.18 27.04
C VAL A 195 15.88 2.36 25.93
N PRO A 196 14.58 2.57 25.66
CA PRO A 196 13.85 1.79 24.67
C PRO A 196 14.08 2.33 23.25
N GLN A 197 14.06 1.43 22.26
CA GLN A 197 14.01 1.81 20.85
C GLN A 197 12.58 2.19 20.46
N GLY A 198 12.31 3.49 20.28
CA GLY A 198 11.00 4.01 19.87
C GLY A 198 10.50 5.21 20.68
N ALA A 199 11.11 5.51 21.83
CA ALA A 199 10.79 6.70 22.61
C ALA A 199 11.38 7.99 21.98
N PRO A 200 10.64 9.12 22.00
CA PRO A 200 11.12 10.41 21.49
C PRO A 200 12.40 10.94 22.14
N THR A 201 12.70 10.57 23.39
CA THR A 201 13.90 11.01 24.13
C THR A 201 15.15 10.20 23.79
N SER A 202 14.99 8.92 23.42
CA SER A 202 16.10 7.98 23.21
C SER A 202 17.17 8.52 22.26
N PRO A 203 16.85 9.11 21.09
CA PRO A 203 17.86 9.63 20.16
C PRO A 203 18.78 10.71 20.74
N THR A 204 18.23 11.61 21.56
CA THR A 204 19.03 12.67 22.20
C THR A 204 19.80 12.12 23.39
N LEU A 205 19.17 11.23 24.18
CA LEU A 205 19.80 10.62 25.36
C LEU A 205 21.07 9.85 25.02
N ILE A 206 21.10 9.08 23.93
CA ILE A 206 22.32 8.36 23.55
C ILE A 206 23.47 9.31 23.25
N ASN A 207 23.21 10.47 22.63
CA ASN A 207 24.26 11.46 22.36
C ASN A 207 24.75 12.14 23.64
N ILE A 208 23.86 12.37 24.61
CA ILE A 208 24.22 12.86 25.95
C ILE A 208 25.12 11.85 26.68
N ILE A 209 24.80 10.56 26.58
CA ILE A 209 25.53 9.48 27.26
C ILE A 209 26.87 9.20 26.60
N CYS A 210 26.94 9.26 25.27
CA CYS A 210 28.16 9.03 24.51
C CYS A 210 29.13 10.22 24.52
N GLN A 211 28.84 11.34 25.18
CA GLN A 211 29.73 12.50 25.20
C GLN A 211 31.18 12.15 25.61
N LYS A 212 31.34 11.32 26.64
CA LYS A 212 32.64 10.88 27.15
C LYS A 212 33.31 9.88 26.21
N LEU A 213 32.52 8.96 25.64
CA LEU A 213 32.98 8.04 24.59
C LEU A 213 33.55 8.82 23.39
N ASP A 214 32.79 9.79 22.88
CA ASP A 214 33.16 10.61 21.72
C ASP A 214 34.40 11.45 22.01
N PHE A 215 34.55 11.96 23.23
CA PHE A 215 35.75 12.69 23.66
C PHE A 215 37.01 11.80 23.56
N TYR A 216 36.98 10.60 24.15
CA TYR A 216 38.14 9.71 24.11
C TYR A 216 38.42 9.15 22.72
N LEU A 217 37.39 8.75 21.96
CA LEU A 217 37.60 8.24 20.61
C LEU A 217 38.12 9.33 19.67
N SER A 218 37.69 10.59 19.83
CA SER A 218 38.26 11.72 19.10
C SER A 218 39.72 11.96 19.46
N ALA A 219 40.08 11.84 20.75
CA ALA A 219 41.46 12.00 21.20
C ALA A 219 42.38 10.91 20.64
N VAL A 220 41.93 9.64 20.64
CA VAL A 220 42.67 8.52 20.04
C VAL A 220 42.78 8.68 18.54
N ALA A 221 41.70 9.06 17.85
CA ALA A 221 41.74 9.34 16.41
C ALA A 221 42.79 10.41 16.09
N LYS A 222 42.82 11.51 16.86
CA LYS A 222 43.81 12.57 16.71
C LYS A 222 45.24 12.04 16.90
N ARG A 223 45.49 11.23 17.94
CA ARG A 223 46.81 10.63 18.22
C ARG A 223 47.33 9.80 17.04
N PHE A 224 46.47 9.03 16.39
CA PHE A 224 46.82 8.19 15.25
C PHE A 224 46.66 8.89 13.88
N SER A 225 46.41 10.21 13.86
CA SER A 225 46.17 11.00 12.65
C SER A 225 45.00 10.49 11.79
N LEU A 226 43.91 10.09 12.45
CA LEU A 226 42.69 9.59 11.83
C LEU A 226 41.58 10.63 11.87
N ARG A 227 40.58 10.47 11.00
CA ARG A 227 39.28 11.11 11.16
C ARG A 227 38.33 10.18 11.90
N TYR A 228 37.43 10.74 12.68
CA TYR A 228 36.44 10.01 13.47
C TYR A 228 35.07 10.70 13.40
N THR A 229 34.02 9.90 13.25
CA THR A 229 32.64 10.33 13.47
C THR A 229 31.81 9.19 14.08
N ARG A 230 30.69 9.57 14.69
CA ARG A 230 29.66 8.63 15.17
C ARG A 230 28.27 9.00 14.66
N TYR A 231 27.63 8.05 14.00
CA TYR A 231 26.23 8.12 13.59
C TYR A 231 25.40 7.09 14.34
N ALA A 232 24.76 7.52 15.44
CA ALA A 232 24.08 6.62 16.36
C ALA A 232 25.03 5.55 16.94
N ASP A 233 24.80 4.28 16.62
CA ASP A 233 25.60 3.10 16.96
C ASP A 233 26.76 2.82 15.98
N ASP A 234 26.73 3.41 14.79
CA ASP A 234 27.78 3.27 13.76
C ASP A 234 28.91 4.27 14.03
N ILE A 235 30.12 3.76 14.20
CA ILE A 235 31.34 4.52 14.42
C ILE A 235 32.25 4.31 13.22
N THR A 236 32.78 5.41 12.68
CA THR A 236 33.67 5.37 11.52
C THR A 236 35.00 6.04 11.83
N PHE A 237 36.09 5.38 11.44
CA PHE A 237 37.42 5.95 11.37
C PHE A 237 37.93 5.93 9.94
N SER A 238 38.81 6.86 9.55
CA SER A 238 39.46 6.81 8.25
C SER A 238 40.82 7.48 8.22
N SER A 239 41.69 7.01 7.32
CA SER A 239 43.06 7.51 7.17
C SER A 239 43.64 7.23 5.79
N ASP A 240 44.78 7.85 5.49
CA ASP A 240 45.55 7.61 4.26
C ASP A 240 46.63 6.53 4.44
N HIS A 241 46.98 6.22 5.69
CA HIS A 241 47.88 5.13 6.12
C HIS A 241 47.11 4.03 6.86
N ASN A 242 47.65 2.81 6.90
CA ASN A 242 47.01 1.69 7.58
C ASN A 242 47.43 1.60 9.05
N VAL A 243 46.47 1.68 9.98
CA VAL A 243 46.68 1.46 11.43
C VAL A 243 45.74 0.40 12.00
N TYR A 244 44.96 -0.26 11.14
CA TYR A 244 43.83 -1.13 11.52
C TYR A 244 44.23 -2.60 11.63
N HIS A 245 45.48 -2.86 12.02
CA HIS A 245 46.00 -4.21 12.17
C HIS A 245 45.36 -4.90 13.38
N ASN A 246 45.02 -6.18 13.24
CA ASN A 246 44.55 -6.98 14.37
C ASN A 246 45.60 -6.94 15.49
N ASN A 247 45.15 -6.68 16.72
CA ASN A 247 45.98 -6.49 17.92
C ASN A 247 46.96 -5.30 17.85
N GLY A 248 46.86 -4.42 16.85
CA GLY A 248 47.59 -3.17 16.82
C GLY A 248 47.11 -2.18 17.89
N GLU A 249 47.99 -1.25 18.28
CA GLU A 249 47.74 -0.30 19.38
C GLU A 249 46.41 0.45 19.25
N PHE A 250 46.07 0.89 18.03
CA PHE A 250 44.82 1.60 17.78
C PHE A 250 43.58 0.74 18.09
N LEU A 251 43.51 -0.49 17.58
CA LEU A 251 42.36 -1.37 17.80
C LEU A 251 42.25 -1.81 19.27
N THR A 252 43.37 -2.01 19.95
CA THR A 252 43.40 -2.32 21.38
C THR A 252 42.85 -1.16 22.21
N GLU A 253 43.26 0.06 21.90
CA GLU A 253 42.83 1.26 22.62
C GLU A 253 41.33 1.56 22.43
N ILE A 254 40.81 1.48 21.19
CA ILE A 254 39.37 1.72 20.96
C ILE A 254 38.50 0.66 21.65
N LYS A 255 38.93 -0.62 21.67
CA LYS A 255 38.23 -1.70 22.38
C LYS A 255 38.17 -1.42 23.88
N ARG A 256 39.30 -1.01 24.46
CA ARG A 256 39.40 -0.62 25.88
C ARG A 256 38.47 0.54 26.21
N ILE A 257 38.46 1.60 25.38
CA ILE A 257 37.60 2.77 25.58
C ILE A 257 36.12 2.38 25.51
N ILE A 258 35.71 1.69 24.44
CA ILE A 258 34.31 1.27 24.23
C ILE A 258 33.83 0.41 25.42
N LYS A 259 34.66 -0.54 25.88
CA LYS A 259 34.33 -1.38 27.03
C LYS A 259 34.24 -0.59 28.34
N SER A 260 35.17 0.36 28.56
CA SER A 260 35.15 1.24 29.75
C SER A 260 33.90 2.11 29.82
N GLU A 261 33.36 2.48 28.65
CA GLU A 261 32.11 3.21 28.51
C GLU A 261 30.87 2.29 28.48
N ARG A 262 31.03 1.03 28.92
CA ARG A 262 29.98 0.01 29.06
C ARG A 262 29.22 -0.30 27.78
N PHE A 263 29.93 -0.31 26.66
CA PHE A 263 29.43 -0.78 25.37
C PHE A 263 30.23 -1.99 24.89
N ASP A 264 29.62 -2.79 24.02
CA ASP A 264 30.24 -3.94 23.37
C ASP A 264 30.20 -3.75 21.85
N ILE A 265 31.25 -4.19 21.16
CA ILE A 265 31.36 -4.11 19.70
C ILE A 265 30.59 -5.29 19.08
N LYS A 266 29.86 -5.02 17.99
CA LYS A 266 29.26 -6.05 17.16
C LYS A 266 30.24 -6.47 16.08
N ASP A 267 31.05 -7.49 16.37
CA ASP A 267 32.15 -7.94 15.49
C ASP A 267 31.69 -8.31 14.08
N SER A 268 30.49 -8.89 13.92
CA SER A 268 29.95 -9.26 12.60
C SER A 268 29.66 -8.08 11.66
N LYS A 269 29.71 -6.85 12.17
CA LYS A 269 29.58 -5.62 11.39
C LYS A 269 30.83 -4.76 11.39
N THR A 270 31.91 -5.20 12.04
CA THR A 270 33.18 -4.49 12.04
C THR A 270 33.95 -4.82 10.76
N HIS A 271 34.34 -3.82 9.98
CA HIS A 271 35.01 -4.06 8.70
C HIS A 271 35.93 -2.91 8.27
N LEU A 272 37.03 -3.28 7.61
CA LEU A 272 37.99 -2.36 6.99
C LEU A 272 37.80 -2.35 5.47
N GLN A 273 37.68 -1.15 4.90
CA GLN A 273 37.43 -0.91 3.48
C GLN A 273 38.59 -0.11 2.88
N LYS A 274 39.21 -0.65 1.82
CA LYS A 274 40.36 -0.05 1.13
C LYS A 274 39.94 0.65 -0.17
N ARG A 275 40.67 1.69 -0.58
CA ARG A 275 40.37 2.54 -1.76
C ARG A 275 40.11 1.80 -3.08
N GLY A 276 40.77 0.66 -3.30
CA GLY A 276 40.57 -0.18 -4.50
C GLY A 276 39.20 -0.86 -4.57
N TYR A 277 38.45 -0.86 -3.48
CA TYR A 277 37.11 -1.41 -3.38
C TYR A 277 36.12 -0.32 -3.00
N ARG A 278 34.82 -0.61 -3.10
CA ARG A 278 33.78 0.31 -2.65
C ARG A 278 33.94 0.55 -1.15
N GLN A 279 33.98 1.82 -0.76
CA GLN A 279 34.01 2.27 0.63
C GLN A 279 32.67 2.91 0.97
N GLU A 280 32.06 2.49 2.07
CA GLU A 280 30.75 2.94 2.53
C GLU A 280 30.78 3.48 3.95
N VAL A 281 30.06 4.59 4.19
CA VAL A 281 29.80 5.13 5.52
C VAL A 281 28.31 5.41 5.63
N THR A 282 27.62 4.82 6.62
CA THR A 282 26.16 4.95 6.80
C THR A 282 25.35 4.64 5.52
N GLY A 283 25.85 3.75 4.66
CA GLY A 283 25.23 3.37 3.38
C GLY A 283 25.43 4.37 2.23
N LEU A 284 26.32 5.35 2.38
CA LEU A 284 26.80 6.22 1.30
C LEU A 284 28.17 5.76 0.83
N VAL A 285 28.39 5.75 -0.49
CA VAL A 285 29.71 5.53 -1.08
C VAL A 285 30.57 6.76 -0.84
N VAL A 286 31.80 6.59 -0.34
CA VAL A 286 32.69 7.70 0.05
C VAL A 286 34.06 7.67 -0.62
N ASN A 287 34.31 6.79 -1.60
CA ASN A 287 35.60 6.66 -2.28
C ASN A 287 36.21 7.98 -2.80
N VAL A 288 35.36 8.96 -3.16
CA VAL A 288 35.81 10.29 -3.63
C VAL A 288 35.01 11.38 -2.92
N LYS A 289 33.69 11.27 -2.94
CA LYS A 289 32.74 12.13 -2.23
C LYS A 289 31.49 11.33 -1.88
N PRO A 290 30.65 11.79 -0.94
CA PRO A 290 29.42 11.08 -0.59
C PRO A 290 28.53 10.90 -1.82
N ASN A 291 28.11 9.67 -2.06
CA ASN A 291 27.30 9.33 -3.22
C ASN A 291 26.36 8.16 -2.92
N VAL A 292 25.26 8.08 -3.67
CA VAL A 292 24.38 6.90 -3.62
C VAL A 292 24.98 5.75 -4.42
N HIS A 293 24.55 4.53 -4.12
CA HIS A 293 24.84 3.39 -4.98
C HIS A 293 24.26 3.59 -6.39
N SER A 294 24.97 3.10 -7.41
CA SER A 294 24.49 3.14 -8.80
C SER A 294 23.12 2.48 -8.97
N LYS A 295 22.84 1.41 -8.22
CA LYS A 295 21.53 0.73 -8.19
C LYS A 295 20.38 1.67 -7.78
N TYR A 296 20.63 2.64 -6.90
CA TYR A 296 19.63 3.61 -6.46
C TYR A 296 19.20 4.52 -7.62
N VAL A 297 20.17 5.06 -8.37
CA VAL A 297 19.92 5.90 -9.55
C VAL A 297 19.25 5.09 -10.66
N LYS A 298 19.73 3.87 -10.92
CA LYS A 298 19.12 2.96 -11.92
C LYS A 298 17.64 2.69 -11.60
N GLN A 299 17.31 2.52 -10.33
CA GLN A 299 15.93 2.30 -9.90
C GLN A 299 15.04 3.53 -10.17
N ILE A 300 15.48 4.75 -9.82
CA ILE A 300 14.72 5.97 -10.13
C ILE A 300 14.50 6.10 -11.64
N ARG A 301 15.56 5.90 -12.43
CA ARG A 301 15.49 5.98 -13.89
C ARG A 301 14.50 4.97 -14.49
N HIS A 302 14.49 3.75 -13.96
CA HIS A 302 13.56 2.71 -14.39
C HIS A 302 12.10 3.10 -14.16
N TRP A 303 11.78 3.61 -12.96
CA TRP A 303 10.41 4.02 -12.64
C TRP A 303 9.95 5.24 -13.45
N LEU A 304 10.82 6.24 -13.63
CA LEU A 304 10.52 7.39 -14.50
C LEU A 304 10.31 6.95 -15.95
N TYR A 305 11.13 6.03 -16.46
CA TYR A 305 10.97 5.47 -17.80
C TYR A 305 9.63 4.75 -17.99
N ILE A 306 9.20 3.95 -17.02
CA ILE A 306 7.90 3.26 -17.09
C ILE A 306 6.77 4.29 -17.09
N TRP A 307 6.85 5.32 -16.25
CA TRP A 307 5.86 6.40 -16.23
C TRP A 307 5.83 7.16 -17.56
N GLU A 308 6.98 7.55 -18.10
CA GLU A 308 7.08 8.20 -19.42
C GLU A 308 6.46 7.38 -20.54
N LYS A 309 6.65 6.06 -20.53
CA LYS A 309 6.23 5.20 -21.64
C LYS A 309 4.80 4.68 -21.53
N HIS A 310 4.29 4.51 -20.31
CA HIS A 310 3.03 3.81 -20.06
C HIS A 310 2.04 4.60 -19.20
N GLY A 311 2.37 5.82 -18.77
CA GLY A 311 1.53 6.64 -17.91
C GLY A 311 1.64 6.32 -16.42
N TYR A 312 1.14 7.22 -15.58
CA TYR A 312 1.29 7.16 -14.12
C TYR A 312 0.60 5.93 -13.52
N GLU A 313 -0.62 5.62 -13.96
CA GLU A 313 -1.39 4.53 -13.41
C GLU A 313 -0.70 3.17 -13.59
N TYR A 314 -0.15 2.94 -14.79
CA TYR A 314 0.59 1.72 -15.09
C TYR A 314 1.87 1.64 -14.26
N ALA A 315 2.64 2.74 -14.21
CA ALA A 315 3.86 2.81 -13.41
C ALA A 315 3.60 2.59 -11.92
N SER A 316 2.52 3.17 -11.39
CA SER A 316 2.09 3.04 -10.00
C SER A 316 1.71 1.59 -9.68
N LYS A 317 0.92 0.94 -10.54
CA LYS A 317 0.57 -0.49 -10.42
C LYS A 317 1.81 -1.39 -10.47
N PHE A 318 2.75 -1.14 -11.38
CA PHE A 318 3.99 -1.92 -11.51
C PHE A 318 4.95 -1.71 -10.32
N PHE A 319 4.94 -0.52 -9.72
CA PHE A 319 5.74 -0.17 -8.55
C PHE A 319 5.30 -0.86 -7.26
N ILE A 320 3.98 -1.00 -7.04
CA ILE A 320 3.40 -1.51 -5.79
C ILE A 320 3.87 -2.94 -5.47
N ASN A 321 3.89 -3.84 -6.47
CA ASN A 321 4.18 -5.27 -6.25
C ASN A 321 5.61 -5.55 -5.72
N PRO A 322 6.70 -5.01 -6.31
CA PRO A 322 8.05 -5.17 -5.76
C PRO A 322 8.28 -4.39 -4.44
N TYR A 323 7.59 -3.26 -4.26
CA TYR A 323 7.75 -2.42 -3.08
C TYR A 323 7.09 -3.04 -1.83
N LEU A 324 5.91 -3.67 -1.97
CA LEU A 324 5.21 -4.34 -0.88
C LEU A 324 5.84 -5.67 -0.45
N LYS A 325 6.54 -6.39 -1.35
CA LYS A 325 7.27 -7.64 -1.01
C LYS A 325 8.28 -7.49 0.15
N ASN A 326 8.70 -6.26 0.47
CA ASN A 326 9.73 -5.96 1.47
C ASN A 326 9.21 -5.29 2.75
N LYS A 327 7.88 -5.13 2.95
CA LYS A 327 7.31 -4.51 4.17
C LYS A 327 6.13 -5.30 4.73
N ILE A 328 6.22 -5.64 6.01
CA ILE A 328 5.15 -6.31 6.78
C ILE A 328 4.19 -5.23 7.30
N ASN A 329 2.88 -5.49 7.15
CA ASN A 329 1.71 -4.63 7.44
C ASN A 329 1.29 -3.62 6.36
N PRO A 330 0.48 -4.06 5.37
CA PRO A 330 -0.22 -3.18 4.42
C PRO A 330 -1.54 -2.63 4.99
N LYS A 331 -1.67 -2.47 6.32
CA LYS A 331 -2.94 -2.04 6.93
C LYS A 331 -3.21 -0.53 6.81
N ASP A 332 -2.20 0.30 6.54
CA ASP A 332 -2.38 1.75 6.42
C ASP A 332 -1.58 2.31 5.22
N ASN A 333 -2.30 2.70 4.18
CA ASN A 333 -1.85 3.36 2.94
C ASN A 333 -1.07 2.53 1.90
N ILE A 334 -1.69 2.39 0.72
CA ILE A 334 -1.00 2.02 -0.53
C ILE A 334 0.02 3.13 -0.83
N PRO A 335 1.32 2.80 -0.99
CA PRO A 335 2.35 3.79 -1.24
C PRO A 335 2.19 4.38 -2.65
N ASP A 336 1.97 5.68 -2.70
CA ASP A 336 1.85 6.46 -3.93
C ASP A 336 3.23 6.62 -4.62
N LEU A 337 3.30 6.28 -5.91
CA LEU A 337 4.54 6.32 -6.70
C LEU A 337 5.13 7.73 -6.77
N TYR A 338 4.31 8.76 -6.95
CA TYR A 338 4.73 10.15 -6.99
C TYR A 338 5.42 10.55 -5.67
N ILE A 339 4.80 10.26 -4.52
CA ILE A 339 5.39 10.55 -3.19
C ILE A 339 6.72 9.83 -3.03
N ILE A 340 6.81 8.57 -3.44
CA ILE A 340 8.06 7.79 -3.34
C ILE A 340 9.14 8.35 -4.25
N LEU A 341 8.84 8.63 -5.52
CA LEU A 341 9.81 9.19 -6.46
C LEU A 341 10.29 10.56 -6.02
N ARG A 342 9.39 11.43 -5.58
CA ARG A 342 9.73 12.74 -5.00
C ARG A 342 10.65 12.58 -3.79
N GLY A 343 10.32 11.67 -2.88
CA GLY A 343 11.17 11.36 -1.72
C GLY A 343 12.56 10.85 -2.12
N LYS A 344 12.63 9.97 -3.12
CA LYS A 344 13.91 9.46 -3.64
C LYS A 344 14.75 10.54 -4.32
N LEU A 345 14.13 11.44 -5.07
CA LEU A 345 14.79 12.58 -5.71
C LEU A 345 15.28 13.59 -4.66
N ASN A 346 14.49 13.87 -3.62
CA ASN A 346 14.93 14.72 -2.51
C ASN A 346 16.12 14.13 -1.75
N TYR A 347 16.12 12.81 -1.52
CA TYR A 347 17.28 12.12 -0.94
C TYR A 347 18.51 12.19 -1.86
N LEU A 348 18.31 12.03 -3.18
CA LEU A 348 19.38 12.18 -4.16
C LEU A 348 19.94 13.61 -4.18
N LYS A 349 19.07 14.63 -4.10
CA LYS A 349 19.43 16.05 -4.00
C LYS A 349 20.25 16.31 -2.75
N MET A 350 19.82 15.81 -1.60
CA MET A 350 20.53 15.95 -0.33
C MET A 350 21.96 15.43 -0.41
N ILE A 351 22.18 14.29 -1.10
CA ILE A 351 23.51 13.64 -1.17
C ILE A 351 24.39 14.25 -2.26
N LYS A 352 23.86 14.46 -3.46
CA LYS A 352 24.67 14.88 -4.62
C LYS A 352 24.74 16.38 -4.79
N GLY A 353 23.85 17.14 -4.15
CA GLY A 353 23.64 18.58 -4.34
C GLY A 353 22.53 18.89 -5.35
N SER A 354 21.94 20.08 -5.23
CA SER A 354 20.93 20.62 -6.17
C SER A 354 21.48 20.81 -7.57
N ASP A 355 22.77 21.11 -7.68
CA ASP A 355 23.38 21.51 -8.95
C ASP A 355 23.97 20.30 -9.69
N ASN A 356 23.78 19.09 -9.16
CA ASN A 356 24.30 17.89 -9.76
C ASN A 356 23.52 17.51 -11.03
N SER A 357 24.24 17.35 -12.14
CA SER A 357 23.65 17.02 -13.44
C SER A 357 22.76 15.77 -13.45
N THR A 358 23.10 14.73 -12.68
CA THR A 358 22.26 13.52 -12.57
C THR A 358 20.95 13.81 -11.85
N TYR A 359 21.00 14.60 -10.77
CA TYR A 359 19.79 15.01 -10.06
C TYR A 359 18.93 15.92 -10.94
N ILE A 360 19.51 16.98 -11.54
CA ILE A 360 18.79 17.91 -12.42
C ILE A 360 18.08 17.14 -13.55
N LYS A 361 18.79 16.25 -14.26
CA LYS A 361 18.19 15.46 -15.35
C LYS A 361 17.01 14.60 -14.89
N LEU A 362 17.11 13.97 -13.72
CA LEU A 362 16.02 13.11 -13.21
C LEU A 362 14.88 13.93 -12.60
N SER A 363 15.17 15.07 -11.95
CA SER A 363 14.17 16.00 -11.44
C SER A 363 13.38 16.59 -12.60
N ASN A 364 14.06 17.10 -13.64
CA ASN A 364 13.38 17.67 -14.80
C ASN A 364 12.46 16.66 -15.48
N ARG A 365 12.88 15.39 -15.61
CA ARG A 365 12.01 14.32 -16.13
C ARG A 365 10.77 14.12 -15.26
N PHE A 366 10.95 14.07 -13.94
CA PHE A 366 9.85 13.95 -12.99
C PHE A 366 8.92 15.17 -13.00
N ASP A 367 9.48 16.37 -13.05
CA ASP A 367 8.74 17.63 -13.06
C ASP A 367 7.97 17.80 -14.38
N LEU A 368 8.56 17.40 -15.52
CA LEU A 368 7.87 17.34 -16.81
C LEU A 368 6.63 16.44 -16.72
N LEU A 369 6.77 15.19 -16.27
CA LEU A 369 5.66 14.25 -16.12
C LEU A 369 4.56 14.80 -15.20
N ASN A 370 4.95 15.39 -14.07
CA ASN A 370 4.04 16.03 -13.13
C ASN A 370 3.38 17.29 -13.70
N SER A 371 4.08 18.06 -14.53
CA SER A 371 3.53 19.26 -15.17
C SER A 371 2.60 18.92 -16.33
N SER A 372 2.82 17.81 -17.06
CA SER A 372 1.84 17.26 -18.00
C SER A 372 0.59 16.73 -17.30
N GLU A 373 0.72 16.06 -16.15
CA GLU A 373 -0.43 15.72 -15.30
C GLU A 373 -1.13 16.96 -14.74
N LYS A 374 -0.37 17.98 -14.30
CA LYS A 374 -0.94 19.23 -13.81
C LYS A 374 -1.56 20.09 -14.89
N LYS A 375 -1.08 20.07 -16.14
CA LYS A 375 -1.74 20.76 -17.26
C LYS A 375 -3.10 20.12 -17.55
N VAL A 376 -3.15 18.78 -17.54
CA VAL A 376 -4.41 18.02 -17.60
C VAL A 376 -5.33 18.36 -16.41
N LEU A 377 -4.78 18.42 -15.19
CA LEU A 377 -5.54 18.78 -13.97
C LEU A 377 -5.89 20.27 -13.88
N GLN A 378 -5.14 21.19 -14.50
CA GLN A 378 -5.33 22.64 -14.42
C GLN A 378 -6.29 23.14 -15.51
N GLU A 379 -6.27 22.54 -16.70
CA GLU A 379 -7.35 22.69 -17.70
C GLU A 379 -8.68 22.13 -17.16
N GLN A 380 -8.63 21.08 -16.33
CA GLN A 380 -9.78 20.58 -15.55
C GLN A 380 -10.14 21.51 -14.37
N SER A 381 -9.16 22.11 -13.68
CA SER A 381 -9.38 22.97 -12.50
C SER A 381 -9.93 24.35 -12.84
N GLU A 382 -9.51 24.97 -13.95
CA GLU A 382 -10.06 26.26 -14.42
C GLU A 382 -11.54 26.12 -14.82
N ARG A 383 -11.95 24.95 -15.33
CA ARG A 383 -13.36 24.60 -15.52
C ARG A 383 -14.11 24.40 -14.20
N ILE A 384 -13.45 23.88 -13.16
CA ILE A 384 -14.03 23.66 -11.81
C ILE A 384 -14.12 24.95 -10.98
N ILE A 385 -13.24 25.94 -11.17
CA ILE A 385 -13.27 27.21 -10.44
C ILE A 385 -14.49 28.05 -10.85
N LEU A 386 -14.90 28.00 -12.12
CA LEU A 386 -16.15 28.62 -12.59
C LEU A 386 -17.42 27.98 -11.99
N SER A 387 -17.34 26.76 -11.43
CA SER A 387 -18.48 26.05 -10.84
C SER A 387 -18.50 26.06 -9.29
N LYS A 388 -17.56 26.74 -8.63
CA LYS A 388 -17.35 26.67 -7.16
C LYS A 388 -17.81 27.92 -6.37
N ILE A 389 -18.87 28.59 -6.81
CA ILE A 389 -19.63 29.46 -5.90
C ILE A 389 -20.63 28.59 -5.14
N LEU A 390 -20.21 28.05 -3.99
CA LEU A 390 -20.96 27.82 -2.73
C LEU A 390 -20.22 26.80 -1.83
N PRO A 391 -20.24 26.96 -0.49
CA PRO A 391 -19.29 26.32 0.42
C PRO A 391 -19.72 24.91 0.86
N THR A 392 -18.72 24.07 1.13
CA THR A 392 -18.84 22.67 1.58
C THR A 392 -18.66 22.53 3.09
N THR A 393 -19.48 21.68 3.72
CA THR A 393 -19.14 20.98 4.96
C THR A 393 -19.02 19.48 4.70
N GLU A 394 -18.00 18.86 5.30
CA GLU A 394 -17.58 17.48 5.17
C GLU A 394 -18.62 16.50 5.74
N ASN A 395 -19.19 15.60 4.90
CA ASN A 395 -19.45 14.19 5.27
C ASN A 395 -20.06 13.26 4.19
N ASP A 396 -20.40 13.69 2.98
CA ASP A 396 -20.93 12.79 1.96
C ASP A 396 -19.94 12.60 0.80
N LYS A 397 -19.50 11.36 0.54
CA LYS A 397 -18.83 11.01 -0.73
C LYS A 397 -19.86 11.08 -1.86
N VAL A 398 -20.06 12.26 -2.42
CA VAL A 398 -20.87 12.47 -3.63
C VAL A 398 -20.18 11.75 -4.80
N TYR A 399 -20.81 10.73 -5.37
CA TYR A 399 -20.38 10.20 -6.66
C TYR A 399 -20.75 11.24 -7.74
N ILE A 400 -19.75 11.73 -8.46
CA ILE A 400 -19.99 12.54 -9.66
C ILE A 400 -20.44 11.54 -10.74
N LEU A 401 -21.66 11.73 -11.25
CA LEU A 401 -22.18 10.97 -12.38
C LEU A 401 -21.65 11.57 -13.70
N PRO A 402 -21.47 10.76 -14.76
CA PRO A 402 -21.43 9.30 -14.73
C PRO A 402 -20.18 8.78 -14.01
N ILE A 403 -20.25 7.59 -13.42
CA ILE A 403 -19.03 6.89 -12.95
C ILE A 403 -18.26 6.44 -14.20
N ILE A 404 -17.08 7.02 -14.37
CA ILE A 404 -16.18 6.67 -15.47
C ILE A 404 -15.51 5.32 -15.21
N HIS A 405 -15.58 4.43 -16.20
CA HIS A 405 -15.08 3.06 -16.09
C HIS A 405 -14.64 2.47 -17.44
N THR A 406 -14.06 1.27 -17.46
CA THR A 406 -13.34 0.74 -18.65
C THR A 406 -13.81 -0.65 -19.10
N PRO A 407 -15.07 -0.83 -19.54
CA PRO A 407 -15.59 -2.13 -19.99
C PRO A 407 -14.85 -2.69 -21.20
N LYS A 408 -14.35 -1.82 -22.10
CA LYS A 408 -13.51 -2.21 -23.25
C LYS A 408 -12.27 -3.01 -22.86
N GLU A 409 -11.68 -2.73 -21.70
CA GLU A 409 -10.50 -3.47 -21.22
C GLU A 409 -10.86 -4.89 -20.76
N VAL A 410 -12.04 -5.09 -20.18
CA VAL A 410 -12.53 -6.46 -19.87
C VAL A 410 -12.76 -7.24 -21.16
N VAL A 411 -13.43 -6.62 -22.14
CA VAL A 411 -13.68 -7.22 -23.46
C VAL A 411 -12.36 -7.56 -24.18
N LYS A 412 -11.36 -6.68 -24.14
CA LYS A 412 -10.02 -6.95 -24.69
C LYS A 412 -9.34 -8.18 -24.06
N ILE A 413 -9.55 -8.41 -22.77
CA ILE A 413 -9.02 -9.60 -22.07
C ILE A 413 -9.79 -10.86 -22.49
N LEU A 414 -11.13 -10.78 -22.52
CA LEU A 414 -11.98 -11.91 -22.87
C LEU A 414 -11.90 -12.30 -24.35
N ASN A 415 -11.62 -11.35 -25.23
CA ASN A 415 -11.33 -11.61 -26.65
C ASN A 415 -10.17 -12.59 -26.88
N LYS A 416 -9.26 -12.77 -25.90
CA LYS A 416 -8.23 -13.81 -26.02
C LYS A 416 -8.79 -15.23 -26.10
N PHE A 417 -10.02 -15.47 -25.64
CA PHE A 417 -10.70 -16.76 -25.74
C PHE A 417 -11.27 -17.05 -27.14
N THR A 418 -11.10 -16.14 -28.11
CA THR A 418 -11.54 -16.32 -29.50
C THR A 418 -10.42 -16.13 -30.53
N LEU A 419 -9.27 -15.57 -30.15
CA LEU A 419 -8.13 -15.36 -31.06
C LEU A 419 -7.52 -16.69 -31.54
N ASN A 420 -7.38 -16.85 -32.87
CA ASN A 420 -6.87 -18.09 -33.47
C ASN A 420 -5.47 -18.49 -32.99
N ASN A 421 -4.60 -17.53 -32.70
CA ASN A 421 -3.22 -17.78 -32.26
C ASN A 421 -3.04 -17.84 -30.72
N SER A 422 -4.12 -18.04 -29.96
CA SER A 422 -4.10 -18.03 -28.49
C SER A 422 -4.40 -19.42 -27.94
N ALA A 423 -3.56 -19.92 -27.03
CA ALA A 423 -3.86 -21.13 -26.26
C ALA A 423 -5.17 -20.96 -25.46
N LEU A 424 -5.50 -19.75 -24.98
CA LEU A 424 -6.77 -19.51 -24.27
C LEU A 424 -8.01 -19.81 -25.09
N LYS A 425 -7.99 -19.65 -26.41
CA LYS A 425 -9.09 -20.04 -27.30
C LYS A 425 -9.47 -21.50 -27.12
N TYR A 426 -8.50 -22.38 -26.95
CA TYR A 426 -8.72 -23.83 -26.85
C TYR A 426 -9.21 -24.28 -25.46
N SER A 427 -9.28 -23.35 -24.50
CA SER A 427 -10.03 -23.60 -23.26
C SER A 427 -11.55 -23.55 -23.46
N THR A 428 -12.00 -22.99 -24.59
CA THR A 428 -13.40 -22.76 -24.97
C THR A 428 -13.72 -23.27 -26.38
N HIS A 429 -12.80 -23.91 -27.10
CA HIS A 429 -13.03 -24.41 -28.46
C HIS A 429 -12.58 -25.87 -28.59
N ASN A 430 -12.71 -26.44 -29.78
CA ASN A 430 -12.27 -27.81 -30.05
C ASN A 430 -10.76 -27.94 -29.80
N TRP A 431 -10.37 -28.88 -28.95
CA TRP A 431 -9.01 -29.05 -28.46
C TRP A 431 -8.00 -29.39 -29.59
N ASP A 432 -8.36 -30.31 -30.49
CA ASP A 432 -7.45 -30.83 -31.52
C ASP A 432 -6.99 -29.77 -32.52
N SER A 433 -7.85 -28.78 -32.79
CA SER A 433 -7.51 -27.68 -33.69
C SER A 433 -6.27 -26.91 -33.21
N GLY A 434 -6.02 -26.86 -31.90
CA GLY A 434 -4.83 -26.18 -31.35
C GLY A 434 -3.55 -26.98 -31.53
N GLN A 435 -3.64 -28.31 -31.53
CA GLN A 435 -2.51 -29.18 -31.84
C GLN A 435 -2.16 -29.12 -33.33
N ASN A 436 -3.18 -29.12 -34.20
CA ASN A 436 -2.99 -29.03 -35.65
C ASN A 436 -2.41 -27.67 -36.10
N GLU A 437 -2.60 -26.62 -35.31
CA GLU A 437 -2.08 -25.27 -35.57
C GLU A 437 -0.73 -25.00 -34.87
N ASP A 438 -0.06 -26.04 -34.33
CA ASP A 438 1.21 -25.94 -33.58
C ASP A 438 1.16 -25.00 -32.34
N ILE A 439 -0.04 -24.78 -31.79
CA ILE A 439 -0.26 -23.85 -30.67
C ILE A 439 0.18 -24.49 -29.35
N PHE A 440 -0.10 -25.77 -29.12
CA PHE A 440 0.38 -26.54 -27.96
C PHE A 440 0.53 -28.02 -28.30
N LYS A 441 1.44 -28.71 -27.60
CA LYS A 441 1.75 -30.12 -27.88
C LYS A 441 0.82 -31.10 -27.17
N ASP A 442 0.53 -30.84 -25.90
CA ASP A 442 -0.24 -31.72 -25.01
C ASP A 442 -0.96 -30.87 -23.94
N LEU A 443 -1.68 -31.54 -23.02
CA LEU A 443 -2.42 -30.85 -21.95
C LEU A 443 -1.51 -30.02 -21.03
N ALA A 444 -0.31 -30.50 -20.71
CA ALA A 444 0.61 -29.79 -19.84
C ALA A 444 1.17 -28.52 -20.53
N ASP A 445 1.54 -28.62 -21.81
CA ASP A 445 1.99 -27.49 -22.63
C ASP A 445 0.85 -26.47 -22.85
N PHE A 446 -0.39 -26.93 -23.05
CA PHE A 446 -1.56 -26.06 -23.10
C PHE A 446 -1.74 -25.27 -21.79
N ILE A 447 -1.79 -25.94 -20.63
CA ILE A 447 -1.99 -25.25 -19.34
C ILE A 447 -0.89 -24.21 -19.12
N LYS A 448 0.35 -24.56 -19.46
CA LYS A 448 1.49 -23.66 -19.37
C LYS A 448 1.35 -22.45 -20.29
N LYS A 449 0.99 -22.64 -21.56
CA LYS A 449 0.81 -21.56 -22.55
C LYS A 449 -0.39 -20.68 -22.23
N ALA A 450 -1.55 -21.28 -21.94
CA ALA A 450 -2.74 -20.57 -21.47
C ALA A 450 -2.45 -19.74 -20.21
N ARG A 451 -1.68 -20.28 -19.25
CA ARG A 451 -1.24 -19.53 -18.06
C ARG A 451 -0.33 -18.37 -18.44
N SER A 452 0.62 -18.57 -19.35
CA SER A 452 1.51 -17.52 -19.84
C SER A 452 0.76 -16.39 -20.57
N GLU A 453 -0.28 -16.71 -21.33
CA GLU A 453 -1.11 -15.73 -22.05
C GLU A 453 -2.08 -14.96 -21.14
N PHE A 454 -2.61 -15.64 -20.11
CA PHE A 454 -3.53 -15.04 -19.15
C PHE A 454 -2.80 -14.20 -18.09
N TYR A 455 -1.63 -14.61 -17.63
CA TYR A 455 -0.92 -13.98 -16.51
C TYR A 455 -0.71 -12.47 -16.67
N PRO A 456 -0.30 -11.94 -17.85
CA PRO A 456 -0.17 -10.50 -18.07
C PRO A 456 -1.47 -9.72 -17.86
N ALA A 457 -2.62 -10.32 -18.18
CA ALA A 457 -3.94 -9.73 -18.03
C ALA A 457 -4.62 -10.09 -16.69
N SER A 458 -4.06 -11.04 -15.94
CA SER A 458 -4.70 -11.64 -14.75
C SER A 458 -4.92 -10.61 -13.63
N GLU A 459 -3.89 -9.85 -13.28
CA GLU A 459 -4.02 -8.81 -12.25
C GLU A 459 -4.87 -7.63 -12.72
N GLN A 460 -4.85 -7.31 -14.02
CA GLN A 460 -5.72 -6.30 -14.60
C GLN A 460 -7.19 -6.70 -14.47
N LEU A 461 -7.54 -7.93 -14.88
CA LEU A 461 -8.91 -8.46 -14.75
C LEU A 461 -9.34 -8.52 -13.30
N LYS A 462 -8.45 -8.91 -12.38
CA LYS A 462 -8.75 -8.95 -10.94
C LYS A 462 -9.08 -7.57 -10.35
N MET A 463 -8.47 -6.51 -10.87
CA MET A 463 -8.77 -5.13 -10.49
C MET A 463 -10.08 -4.64 -11.12
N LEU A 464 -10.33 -4.98 -12.39
CA LEU A 464 -11.52 -4.55 -13.12
C LEU A 464 -12.79 -5.27 -12.63
N LYS A 465 -12.70 -6.60 -12.47
CA LYS A 465 -13.78 -7.48 -12.02
C LYS A 465 -13.23 -8.72 -11.33
N LYS A 466 -13.06 -8.62 -10.00
CA LYS A 466 -12.45 -9.66 -9.17
C LYS A 466 -13.16 -11.01 -9.29
N GLU A 467 -14.48 -11.01 -9.43
CA GLU A 467 -15.30 -12.21 -9.44
C GLU A 467 -15.18 -12.95 -10.77
N LEU A 468 -15.16 -12.21 -11.88
CA LEU A 468 -14.84 -12.73 -13.20
C LEU A 468 -13.41 -13.30 -13.25
N HIS A 469 -12.43 -12.61 -12.66
CA HIS A 469 -11.07 -13.13 -12.52
C HIS A 469 -11.04 -14.44 -11.74
N ALA A 470 -11.69 -14.50 -10.58
CA ALA A 470 -11.72 -15.69 -9.74
C ALA A 470 -12.37 -16.88 -10.45
N LYS A 471 -13.44 -16.64 -11.22
CA LYS A 471 -14.11 -17.62 -12.08
C LYS A 471 -13.15 -18.20 -13.13
N ILE A 472 -12.54 -17.35 -13.95
CA ILE A 472 -11.60 -17.76 -15.01
C ILE A 472 -10.37 -18.47 -14.43
N PHE A 473 -9.76 -17.91 -13.39
CA PHE A 473 -8.58 -18.50 -12.78
C PHE A 473 -8.88 -19.86 -12.17
N SER A 474 -10.05 -20.02 -11.54
CA SER A 474 -10.43 -21.29 -10.91
C SER A 474 -10.75 -22.37 -11.95
N PHE A 475 -11.42 -22.01 -13.05
CA PHE A 475 -11.68 -22.93 -14.16
C PHE A 475 -10.39 -23.38 -14.85
N LEU A 476 -9.45 -22.46 -15.11
CA LEU A 476 -8.25 -22.76 -15.90
C LEU A 476 -7.09 -23.33 -15.07
N PHE A 477 -6.83 -22.79 -13.88
CA PHE A 477 -5.51 -22.86 -13.24
C PHE A 477 -5.49 -23.35 -11.80
N ASN A 478 -6.65 -23.61 -11.19
CA ASN A 478 -6.74 -24.03 -9.79
C ASN A 478 -6.73 -25.57 -9.67
N GLU A 479 -5.60 -26.10 -9.22
CA GLU A 479 -5.41 -27.53 -8.93
C GLU A 479 -6.31 -28.04 -7.78
N LYS A 480 -6.84 -27.13 -6.97
CA LYS A 480 -7.74 -27.42 -5.84
C LYS A 480 -9.19 -27.02 -6.13
N VAL A 481 -9.59 -27.04 -7.41
CA VAL A 481 -10.95 -26.67 -7.83
C VAL A 481 -12.02 -27.52 -7.16
N ALA A 482 -11.72 -28.77 -6.80
CA ALA A 482 -12.64 -29.66 -6.09
C ALA A 482 -13.04 -29.17 -4.68
N GLU A 483 -12.21 -28.34 -4.03
CA GLU A 483 -12.49 -27.83 -2.68
C GLU A 483 -13.51 -26.69 -2.70
N LYS A 484 -13.33 -25.72 -3.61
CA LYS A 484 -14.07 -24.44 -3.61
C LYS A 484 -15.04 -24.27 -4.77
N GLY A 485 -14.80 -24.97 -5.88
CA GLY A 485 -15.50 -24.80 -7.14
C GLY A 485 -15.35 -23.41 -7.76
N TRP A 486 -16.01 -23.20 -8.90
CA TRP A 486 -16.09 -21.91 -9.58
C TRP A 486 -17.48 -21.67 -10.19
N GLY A 487 -17.74 -20.43 -10.61
CA GLY A 487 -19.01 -20.05 -11.23
C GLY A 487 -20.19 -20.04 -10.25
N ILE A 488 -21.39 -19.76 -10.78
CA ILE A 488 -22.61 -19.66 -9.97
C ILE A 488 -23.00 -21.02 -9.36
N HIS A 489 -22.70 -22.11 -10.07
CA HIS A 489 -23.02 -23.47 -9.66
C HIS A 489 -21.92 -24.13 -8.79
N ARG A 490 -20.85 -23.39 -8.44
CA ARG A 490 -19.69 -23.92 -7.69
C ARG A 490 -19.14 -25.22 -8.28
N ILE A 491 -18.94 -25.23 -9.60
CA ILE A 491 -18.48 -26.39 -10.36
C ILE A 491 -17.10 -26.82 -9.87
N LYS A 492 -16.97 -28.09 -9.48
CA LYS A 492 -15.78 -28.65 -8.80
C LYS A 492 -14.75 -29.27 -9.74
N PHE A 493 -14.75 -28.86 -11.01
CA PHE A 493 -13.89 -29.43 -12.04
C PHE A 493 -13.43 -28.36 -13.04
N GLY A 494 -12.21 -28.49 -13.57
CA GLY A 494 -11.61 -27.52 -14.50
C GLY A 494 -10.38 -28.07 -15.22
N TRP A 495 -9.71 -27.23 -16.01
CA TRP A 495 -8.58 -27.65 -16.86
C TRP A 495 -7.34 -28.09 -16.07
N SER A 496 -7.14 -27.59 -14.85
CA SER A 496 -6.05 -28.01 -13.96
C SER A 496 -6.50 -29.06 -12.92
N SER A 497 -7.66 -29.71 -13.10
CA SER A 497 -8.12 -30.77 -12.20
C SER A 497 -7.12 -31.95 -12.20
N PRO A 498 -6.64 -32.42 -11.03
CA PRO A 498 -5.74 -33.57 -10.95
C PRO A 498 -6.30 -34.84 -11.61
N GLU A 499 -7.61 -35.04 -11.54
CA GLU A 499 -8.28 -36.17 -12.16
C GLU A 499 -8.24 -36.10 -13.70
N LEU A 500 -8.36 -34.90 -14.27
CA LEU A 500 -8.22 -34.71 -15.72
C LEU A 500 -6.78 -35.01 -16.17
N LEU A 501 -5.79 -34.49 -15.44
CA LEU A 501 -4.37 -34.74 -15.75
C LEU A 501 -4.04 -36.24 -15.70
N LYS A 502 -4.48 -36.92 -14.65
CA LYS A 502 -4.29 -38.37 -14.50
C LYS A 502 -4.99 -39.16 -15.61
N GLU A 503 -6.19 -38.76 -16.02
CA GLU A 503 -6.91 -39.43 -17.09
C GLU A 503 -6.19 -39.29 -18.44
N MET A 504 -5.63 -38.11 -18.74
CA MET A 504 -4.87 -37.88 -19.97
C MET A 504 -3.52 -38.61 -20.01
N GLU A 505 -2.90 -38.91 -18.87
CA GLU A 505 -1.67 -39.71 -18.81
C GLU A 505 -1.92 -41.19 -19.13
N ASN A 506 -3.11 -41.70 -18.80
CA ASN A 506 -3.42 -43.14 -18.87
C ASN A 506 -4.22 -43.55 -20.11
N ASN A 507 -4.93 -42.61 -20.76
CA ASN A 507 -5.84 -42.89 -21.87
C ASN A 507 -5.63 -41.92 -23.05
N ILE A 508 -5.68 -42.43 -24.28
CA ILE A 508 -5.69 -41.60 -25.50
C ILE A 508 -7.12 -41.11 -25.75
N ILE A 509 -7.61 -40.21 -24.89
CA ILE A 509 -8.90 -39.55 -25.05
C ILE A 509 -8.71 -38.03 -25.09
N LYS A 510 -9.64 -37.33 -25.73
CA LYS A 510 -9.64 -35.86 -25.75
C LYS A 510 -10.10 -35.32 -24.38
N PRO A 511 -9.53 -34.21 -23.88
CA PRO A 511 -9.92 -33.65 -22.58
C PRO A 511 -11.44 -33.45 -22.45
N GLU A 512 -12.10 -32.91 -23.47
CA GLU A 512 -13.55 -32.66 -23.46
C GLU A 512 -14.40 -33.94 -23.32
N ASN A 513 -13.86 -35.09 -23.72
CA ASN A 513 -14.53 -36.39 -23.63
C ASN A 513 -14.35 -37.07 -22.26
N CYS A 514 -13.55 -36.49 -21.36
CA CYS A 514 -13.35 -36.99 -20.01
C CYS A 514 -14.69 -37.04 -19.25
N ILE A 515 -14.97 -38.20 -18.63
CA ILE A 515 -16.11 -38.38 -17.73
C ILE A 515 -15.73 -37.79 -16.36
N LEU A 516 -16.60 -36.95 -15.83
CA LEU A 516 -16.38 -36.32 -14.54
C LEU A 516 -16.40 -37.37 -13.41
N PRO A 517 -15.51 -37.25 -12.41
CA PRO A 517 -15.61 -38.01 -11.16
C PRO A 517 -17.00 -37.89 -10.54
N LYS A 518 -17.51 -38.94 -9.88
CA LYS A 518 -18.87 -38.96 -9.31
C LYS A 518 -19.17 -37.77 -8.38
N ASN A 519 -18.18 -37.29 -7.63
CA ASN A 519 -18.28 -36.12 -6.74
C ASN A 519 -18.27 -34.76 -7.45
N ALA A 520 -17.95 -34.73 -8.75
CA ALA A 520 -17.96 -33.55 -9.61
C ALA A 520 -19.17 -33.53 -10.58
N GLN A 521 -19.94 -34.61 -10.66
CA GLN A 521 -21.20 -34.67 -11.42
C GLN A 521 -22.31 -33.93 -10.68
N PHE A 522 -23.15 -33.19 -11.40
CA PHE A 522 -24.26 -32.43 -10.82
C PHE A 522 -25.43 -32.30 -11.80
N ILE A 523 -26.60 -31.95 -11.26
CA ILE A 523 -27.79 -31.64 -12.06
C ILE A 523 -27.87 -30.13 -12.22
N LEU A 524 -27.80 -29.66 -13.45
CA LEU A 524 -28.07 -28.28 -13.82
C LEU A 524 -29.57 -28.12 -14.07
N LYS A 525 -30.22 -27.24 -13.31
CA LYS A 525 -31.62 -26.88 -13.56
C LYS A 525 -31.65 -25.84 -14.67
N THR A 526 -32.34 -26.13 -15.75
CA THR A 526 -32.58 -25.22 -16.88
C THR A 526 -34.09 -25.02 -17.07
N ASN A 527 -34.48 -23.99 -17.82
CA ASN A 527 -35.89 -23.72 -18.12
C ASN A 527 -36.51 -24.85 -18.97
N THR A 528 -35.69 -25.60 -19.71
CA THR A 528 -36.08 -26.77 -20.51
C THR A 528 -36.05 -28.09 -19.73
N GLY A 529 -35.73 -28.07 -18.43
CA GLY A 529 -35.68 -29.24 -17.55
C GLY A 529 -34.34 -29.44 -16.83
N ASN A 530 -34.20 -30.59 -16.15
CA ASN A 530 -32.97 -30.96 -15.45
C ASN A 530 -31.97 -31.60 -16.42
N GLN A 531 -30.79 -31.01 -16.57
CA GLN A 531 -29.69 -31.57 -17.35
C GLN A 531 -28.64 -32.18 -16.42
N THR A 532 -28.31 -33.45 -16.62
CA THR A 532 -27.22 -34.10 -15.87
C THR A 532 -25.88 -33.77 -16.50
N ILE A 533 -24.96 -33.21 -15.71
CA ILE A 533 -23.60 -32.84 -16.12
C ILE A 533 -22.65 -33.98 -15.72
N GLN A 534 -22.13 -34.69 -16.73
CA GLN A 534 -21.31 -35.90 -16.55
C GLN A 534 -20.02 -35.89 -17.36
N LYS A 535 -19.89 -35.01 -18.36
CA LYS A 535 -18.70 -34.90 -19.22
C LYS A 535 -18.05 -33.53 -19.10
N PHE A 536 -16.73 -33.47 -19.27
CA PHE A 536 -15.99 -32.21 -19.19
C PHE A 536 -16.39 -31.22 -20.30
N LYS A 537 -16.78 -31.70 -21.49
CA LYS A 537 -17.37 -30.87 -22.56
C LYS A 537 -18.50 -29.98 -22.06
N GLN A 538 -19.42 -30.53 -21.25
CA GLN A 538 -20.55 -29.78 -20.71
C GLN A 538 -20.08 -28.69 -19.72
N VAL A 539 -19.02 -28.96 -18.95
CA VAL A 539 -18.41 -27.97 -18.03
C VAL A 539 -17.74 -26.84 -18.82
N ILE A 540 -17.04 -27.16 -19.92
CA ILE A 540 -16.46 -26.17 -20.83
C ILE A 540 -17.55 -25.28 -21.43
N ASP A 541 -18.67 -25.87 -21.86
CA ASP A 541 -19.79 -25.13 -22.45
C ASP A 541 -20.49 -24.22 -21.42
N ILE A 542 -20.61 -24.67 -20.15
CA ILE A 542 -21.07 -23.80 -19.06
C ILE A 542 -20.10 -22.62 -18.86
N PHE A 543 -18.79 -22.87 -18.81
CA PHE A 543 -17.81 -21.80 -18.63
C PHE A 543 -17.92 -20.73 -19.73
N LYS A 544 -18.02 -21.16 -21.00
CA LYS A 544 -18.21 -20.26 -22.14
C LYS A 544 -19.40 -19.34 -21.94
N ASN A 545 -20.54 -19.92 -21.58
CA ASN A 545 -21.78 -19.20 -21.38
C ASN A 545 -21.77 -18.33 -20.10
N GLU A 546 -20.80 -18.50 -19.18
CA GLU A 546 -20.63 -17.63 -18.02
C GLU A 546 -19.80 -16.36 -18.30
N ILE A 547 -19.04 -16.32 -19.41
CA ILE A 547 -18.15 -15.20 -19.77
C ILE A 547 -18.51 -14.50 -21.09
N GLU A 548 -19.47 -15.05 -21.84
CA GLU A 548 -19.90 -14.54 -23.14
C GLU A 548 -21.40 -14.84 -23.35
N ILE A 549 -22.16 -13.84 -23.80
CA ILE A 549 -23.47 -14.06 -24.40
C ILE A 549 -23.23 -14.49 -25.83
N ARG A 550 -23.70 -15.69 -26.20
CA ARG A 550 -23.53 -16.28 -27.51
C ARG A 550 -24.85 -16.67 -28.15
N ASP A 551 -24.88 -16.61 -29.47
CA ASP A 551 -26.04 -16.91 -30.30
C ASP A 551 -26.38 -18.41 -30.36
N GLU A 552 -25.40 -19.31 -30.20
CA GLU A 552 -25.57 -20.76 -30.38
C GLU A 552 -26.74 -21.39 -29.58
N ASN A 553 -27.30 -20.69 -28.58
CA ASN A 553 -28.50 -21.12 -27.82
C ASN A 553 -29.45 -19.96 -27.44
N SER A 554 -29.53 -18.88 -28.22
CA SER A 554 -30.38 -17.70 -27.92
C SER A 554 -30.25 -17.22 -26.45
N ILE A 555 -29.02 -17.18 -25.93
CA ILE A 555 -28.75 -17.05 -24.48
C ILE A 555 -29.37 -15.77 -23.90
N LEU A 556 -29.25 -14.66 -24.63
CA LEU A 556 -29.81 -13.38 -24.18
C LEU A 556 -31.34 -13.41 -24.09
N LEU A 557 -32.00 -13.92 -25.13
CA LEU A 557 -33.45 -14.08 -25.17
C LEU A 557 -33.92 -14.96 -24.01
N ASN A 558 -33.30 -16.13 -23.84
CA ASN A 558 -33.63 -17.07 -22.77
C ASN A 558 -33.43 -16.45 -21.39
N LEU A 559 -32.33 -15.71 -21.18
CA LEU A 559 -32.07 -15.01 -19.92
C LEU A 559 -33.15 -13.96 -19.62
N LEU A 560 -33.59 -13.19 -20.60
CA LEU A 560 -34.62 -12.16 -20.41
C LEU A 560 -36.00 -12.77 -20.16
N LEU A 561 -36.37 -13.81 -20.90
CA LEU A 561 -37.63 -14.53 -20.71
C LEU A 561 -37.68 -15.22 -19.35
N GLU A 562 -36.59 -15.85 -18.91
CA GLU A 562 -36.49 -16.44 -17.57
C GLU A 562 -36.75 -15.39 -16.47
N LYS A 563 -36.13 -14.22 -16.57
CA LYS A 563 -36.34 -13.14 -15.60
C LYS A 563 -37.76 -12.58 -15.69
N HIS A 564 -38.34 -12.51 -16.89
CA HIS A 564 -39.72 -12.09 -17.08
C HIS A 564 -40.68 -13.06 -16.37
N ASP A 565 -40.55 -14.36 -16.63
CA ASP A 565 -41.44 -15.37 -16.05
C ASP A 565 -41.32 -15.42 -14.52
N MET A 566 -40.11 -15.27 -13.99
CA MET A 566 -39.86 -15.28 -12.55
C MET A 566 -40.41 -14.04 -11.82
N HIS A 567 -40.29 -12.85 -12.40
CA HIS A 567 -40.53 -11.60 -11.66
C HIS A 567 -41.72 -10.79 -12.18
N LEU A 568 -42.13 -10.98 -13.43
CA LEU A 568 -43.13 -10.18 -14.12
C LEU A 568 -44.32 -11.02 -14.59
N ASN A 569 -44.68 -12.05 -13.83
CA ASN A 569 -45.88 -12.84 -14.10
C ASN A 569 -47.13 -11.92 -14.21
N GLY A 570 -47.83 -12.00 -15.33
CA GLY A 570 -48.99 -11.16 -15.66
C GLY A 570 -48.65 -9.82 -16.32
N PHE A 571 -47.40 -9.57 -16.70
CA PHE A 571 -47.00 -8.47 -17.58
C PHE A 571 -47.00 -8.95 -19.04
N GLU A 572 -47.35 -8.08 -19.98
CA GLU A 572 -47.36 -8.35 -21.42
C GLU A 572 -46.05 -7.87 -22.07
N ILE A 573 -45.42 -8.75 -22.85
CA ILE A 573 -44.28 -8.41 -23.70
C ILE A 573 -44.80 -7.82 -25.01
N LYS A 574 -44.74 -6.49 -25.15
CA LYS A 574 -45.18 -5.79 -26.36
C LYS A 574 -44.24 -6.01 -27.54
N GLU A 575 -42.94 -6.13 -27.28
CA GLU A 575 -41.92 -6.35 -28.31
C GLU A 575 -40.71 -7.04 -27.69
N ALA A 576 -40.23 -8.10 -28.36
CA ALA A 576 -38.97 -8.78 -28.09
C ALA A 576 -38.21 -8.88 -29.43
N LYS A 577 -37.26 -7.98 -29.68
CA LYS A 577 -36.71 -7.76 -31.02
C LYS A 577 -35.19 -7.85 -31.06
N ASP A 578 -34.70 -8.51 -32.12
CA ASP A 578 -33.28 -8.69 -32.47
C ASP A 578 -32.44 -9.39 -31.37
N LEU A 579 -33.07 -10.08 -30.42
CA LEU A 579 -32.41 -10.73 -29.27
C LEU A 579 -31.67 -12.03 -29.62
N GLU A 580 -31.84 -12.52 -30.84
CA GLU A 580 -31.10 -13.64 -31.43
C GLU A 580 -29.93 -13.09 -32.26
N ASN A 581 -28.91 -13.89 -32.52
CA ASN A 581 -27.69 -13.52 -33.25
C ASN A 581 -26.79 -12.50 -32.54
N THR A 582 -26.85 -12.42 -31.20
CA THR A 582 -26.07 -11.47 -30.40
C THR A 582 -24.88 -12.14 -29.73
N ASN A 583 -23.67 -11.66 -30.03
CA ASN A 583 -22.42 -12.18 -29.43
C ASN A 583 -21.63 -11.05 -28.76
N PHE A 584 -21.50 -11.08 -27.43
CA PHE A 584 -20.67 -10.13 -26.69
C PHE A 584 -20.16 -10.68 -25.36
N PHE A 585 -18.96 -10.25 -24.99
CA PHE A 585 -18.32 -10.63 -23.74
C PHE A 585 -18.88 -9.88 -22.54
N THR A 586 -19.19 -10.61 -21.46
CA THR A 586 -19.62 -10.05 -20.18
C THR A 586 -19.53 -11.10 -19.07
N ASP A 587 -19.60 -10.70 -17.80
CA ASP A 587 -19.88 -11.67 -16.73
C ASP A 587 -21.39 -11.93 -16.67
N VAL A 588 -21.84 -13.02 -17.28
CA VAL A 588 -23.27 -13.33 -17.48
C VAL A 588 -24.01 -13.51 -16.14
N ASP A 589 -23.35 -14.06 -15.12
CA ASP A 589 -23.91 -14.19 -13.77
C ASP A 589 -24.17 -12.81 -13.14
N TYR A 590 -23.18 -11.92 -13.17
CA TYR A 590 -23.34 -10.58 -12.63
C TYR A 590 -24.31 -9.72 -13.42
N PHE A 591 -24.36 -9.90 -14.74
CA PHE A 591 -25.38 -9.25 -15.57
C PHE A 591 -26.79 -9.77 -15.23
N SER A 592 -26.97 -11.09 -15.09
CA SER A 592 -28.23 -11.72 -14.65
C SER A 592 -28.70 -11.20 -13.29
N LYS A 593 -27.78 -10.99 -12.33
CA LYS A 593 -28.10 -10.38 -11.02
C LYS A 593 -28.56 -8.93 -11.15
N ALA A 594 -27.95 -8.15 -12.04
CA ALA A 594 -28.42 -6.80 -12.33
C ALA A 594 -29.82 -6.81 -12.95
N LEU A 595 -30.09 -7.73 -13.89
CA LEU A 595 -31.42 -7.90 -14.50
C LEU A 595 -32.48 -8.27 -13.46
N THR A 596 -32.20 -9.18 -12.53
CA THR A 596 -33.13 -9.49 -11.43
C THR A 596 -33.58 -8.22 -10.70
N LEU A 597 -32.66 -7.32 -10.34
CA LEU A 597 -33.02 -6.06 -9.67
C LEU A 597 -33.82 -5.11 -10.58
N VAL A 598 -33.53 -5.09 -11.89
CA VAL A 598 -34.31 -4.29 -12.85
C VAL A 598 -35.75 -4.80 -12.91
N PHE A 599 -35.94 -6.12 -13.02
CA PHE A 599 -37.26 -6.74 -13.14
C PHE A 599 -38.05 -6.64 -11.83
N GLU A 600 -37.41 -6.83 -10.68
CA GLU A 600 -38.04 -6.58 -9.37
C GLU A 600 -38.49 -5.12 -9.22
N ASN A 601 -37.75 -4.16 -9.78
CA ASN A 601 -38.16 -2.75 -9.77
C ASN A 601 -39.36 -2.47 -10.68
N ILE A 602 -39.45 -3.14 -11.83
CA ILE A 602 -40.63 -3.09 -12.72
C ILE A 602 -41.84 -3.70 -12.00
N GLN A 603 -41.68 -4.84 -11.34
CA GLN A 603 -42.74 -5.55 -10.63
C GLN A 603 -43.43 -4.69 -9.56
N LYS A 604 -42.70 -3.76 -8.93
CA LYS A 604 -43.23 -2.84 -7.90
C LYS A 604 -44.29 -1.86 -8.43
N ARG A 605 -44.56 -1.84 -9.73
CA ARG A 605 -45.54 -0.96 -10.41
C ARG A 605 -46.52 -1.78 -11.28
N PRO A 606 -47.36 -2.62 -10.67
CA PRO A 606 -48.26 -3.54 -11.38
C PRO A 606 -49.38 -2.83 -12.15
N GLU A 607 -49.59 -1.53 -11.96
CA GLU A 607 -50.50 -0.69 -12.74
C GLU A 607 -50.03 -0.47 -14.19
N HIS A 608 -48.74 -0.67 -14.45
CA HIS A 608 -48.14 -0.56 -15.79
C HIS A 608 -47.64 -1.93 -16.24
N LYS A 609 -48.47 -2.71 -16.93
CA LYS A 609 -48.16 -4.12 -17.20
C LYS A 609 -47.42 -4.40 -18.51
N ILE A 610 -46.97 -3.39 -19.23
CA ILE A 610 -46.42 -3.57 -20.59
C ILE A 610 -44.91 -3.36 -20.59
N VAL A 611 -44.16 -4.32 -21.12
CA VAL A 611 -42.69 -4.26 -21.25
C VAL A 611 -42.22 -4.56 -22.67
N SER A 612 -41.03 -4.08 -23.03
CA SER A 612 -40.34 -4.47 -24.27
C SER A 612 -38.85 -4.68 -24.04
N TYR A 613 -38.28 -5.59 -24.81
CA TYR A 613 -36.86 -5.92 -24.82
C TYR A 613 -36.33 -5.82 -26.25
N VAL A 614 -35.41 -4.89 -26.50
CA VAL A 614 -34.88 -4.65 -27.84
C VAL A 614 -33.39 -4.52 -27.74
N ILE A 615 -32.64 -5.20 -28.61
CA ILE A 615 -31.20 -4.98 -28.74
C ILE A 615 -30.88 -4.36 -30.10
N LYS A 616 -29.96 -3.41 -30.12
CA LYS A 616 -29.53 -2.72 -31.34
C LYS A 616 -28.05 -2.98 -31.54
N GLU A 617 -27.71 -3.58 -32.68
CA GLU A 617 -26.32 -3.75 -33.08
C GLU A 617 -25.75 -2.43 -33.61
N LYS A 618 -24.53 -2.11 -33.18
CA LYS A 618 -23.69 -1.01 -33.67
C LYS A 618 -22.36 -1.58 -34.16
N SER A 619 -21.55 -0.75 -34.81
CA SER A 619 -20.25 -1.17 -35.36
C SER A 619 -19.32 -1.80 -34.31
N ASP A 620 -19.31 -1.25 -33.09
CA ASP A 620 -18.39 -1.65 -32.01
C ASP A 620 -19.10 -2.16 -30.74
N SER A 621 -20.43 -2.25 -30.75
CA SER A 621 -21.22 -2.50 -29.55
C SER A 621 -22.61 -3.07 -29.83
N TYR A 622 -23.24 -3.62 -28.80
CA TYR A 622 -24.66 -3.93 -28.74
C TYR A 622 -25.32 -3.09 -27.65
N ILE A 623 -26.50 -2.55 -27.93
CA ILE A 623 -27.28 -1.72 -27.00
C ILE A 623 -28.57 -2.45 -26.65
N LEU A 624 -28.66 -3.01 -25.45
CA LEU A 624 -29.88 -3.61 -24.93
C LEU A 624 -30.75 -2.55 -24.24
N GLU A 625 -32.00 -2.46 -24.66
CA GLU A 625 -33.03 -1.58 -24.12
C GLU A 625 -34.11 -2.43 -23.45
N ILE A 626 -34.36 -2.16 -22.17
CA ILE A 626 -35.47 -2.75 -21.40
C ILE A 626 -36.44 -1.64 -21.05
N MET A 627 -37.61 -1.63 -21.67
CA MET A 627 -38.62 -0.58 -21.54
C MET A 627 -39.78 -1.04 -20.64
N HIS A 628 -40.10 -0.25 -19.62
CA HIS A 628 -41.35 -0.35 -18.87
C HIS A 628 -42.33 0.72 -19.37
N HIS A 629 -43.24 0.35 -20.27
CA HIS A 629 -44.12 1.30 -20.96
C HIS A 629 -45.10 1.97 -19.98
N ASN A 630 -45.40 3.24 -20.22
CA ASN A 630 -46.32 4.08 -19.44
C ASN A 630 -45.92 4.32 -17.97
N SER A 631 -44.92 3.61 -17.44
CA SER A 631 -44.30 3.85 -16.13
C SER A 631 -43.29 4.99 -16.26
N THR A 632 -43.49 6.11 -15.57
CA THR A 632 -42.57 7.26 -15.65
C THR A 632 -42.05 7.69 -14.27
N ALA A 633 -41.11 8.64 -14.26
CA ALA A 633 -40.59 9.27 -13.06
C ALA A 633 -41.05 10.74 -12.90
N LYS A 634 -42.17 11.14 -13.56
CA LYS A 634 -42.67 12.54 -13.65
C LYS A 634 -42.69 13.30 -12.32
N GLY A 635 -43.02 12.62 -11.23
CA GLY A 635 -43.08 13.22 -9.89
C GLY A 635 -41.75 13.33 -9.14
N LYS A 636 -40.65 12.82 -9.71
CA LYS A 636 -39.33 12.76 -9.08
C LYS A 636 -38.31 13.50 -9.93
N SER A 637 -37.39 14.19 -9.26
CA SER A 637 -36.23 14.78 -9.91
C SER A 637 -35.31 13.68 -10.44
N TYR A 638 -34.62 13.91 -11.55
CA TYR A 638 -33.49 13.04 -11.94
C TYR A 638 -32.35 13.04 -10.89
N LYS A 639 -32.39 13.94 -9.89
CA LYS A 639 -31.50 13.98 -8.71
C LYS A 639 -32.09 13.30 -7.46
N ASP A 640 -33.18 12.55 -7.59
CA ASP A 640 -33.83 11.87 -6.46
C ASP A 640 -32.86 10.89 -5.76
N LYS A 641 -32.85 10.89 -4.42
CA LYS A 641 -31.99 10.02 -3.61
C LYS A 641 -32.21 8.53 -3.87
N LYS A 642 -33.38 8.11 -4.36
CA LYS A 642 -33.67 6.72 -4.74
C LYS A 642 -32.89 6.27 -5.98
N LEU A 643 -32.36 7.21 -6.76
CA LEU A 643 -31.45 6.96 -7.89
C LEU A 643 -29.98 7.01 -7.45
N SER A 644 -29.72 7.09 -6.13
CA SER A 644 -28.36 7.12 -5.58
C SER A 644 -27.60 5.83 -5.88
N LEU A 645 -26.34 6.00 -6.25
CA LEU A 645 -25.39 4.90 -6.45
C LEU A 645 -24.66 4.48 -5.16
N GLN A 646 -24.96 5.12 -4.02
CA GLN A 646 -24.34 4.81 -2.72
C GLN A 646 -24.99 3.60 -2.03
N SER A 647 -26.29 3.40 -2.23
CA SER A 647 -27.09 2.39 -1.53
C SER A 647 -28.36 2.04 -2.32
N GLY A 648 -29.02 0.95 -1.96
CA GLY A 648 -30.25 0.50 -2.64
C GLY A 648 -30.00 -0.13 -4.00
N ASP A 649 -31.08 -0.42 -4.73
CA ASP A 649 -31.05 -1.25 -5.94
C ASP A 649 -30.12 -0.67 -7.03
N PHE A 650 -30.16 0.64 -7.26
CA PHE A 650 -29.27 1.31 -8.23
C PHE A 650 -27.79 1.22 -7.85
N GLY A 651 -27.48 1.34 -6.56
CA GLY A 651 -26.13 1.10 -6.03
C GLY A 651 -25.66 -0.33 -6.26
N THR A 652 -26.54 -1.33 -6.07
CA THR A 652 -26.23 -2.74 -6.29
C THR A 652 -26.10 -3.07 -7.79
N ILE A 653 -27.00 -2.57 -8.64
CA ILE A 653 -26.91 -2.70 -10.11
C ILE A 653 -25.58 -2.14 -10.59
N LYS A 654 -25.17 -0.95 -10.13
CA LYS A 654 -23.85 -0.38 -10.43
C LYS A 654 -22.72 -1.34 -10.06
N MET A 655 -22.71 -1.93 -8.85
CA MET A 655 -21.67 -2.89 -8.47
C MET A 655 -21.62 -4.11 -9.39
N HIS A 656 -22.79 -4.58 -9.82
CA HIS A 656 -22.89 -5.72 -10.73
C HIS A 656 -22.40 -5.39 -12.13
N LEU A 657 -22.68 -4.19 -12.66
CA LEU A 657 -22.36 -3.80 -14.03
C LEU A 657 -21.02 -3.08 -14.20
N LEU A 658 -20.38 -2.62 -13.12
CA LEU A 658 -19.11 -1.89 -13.21
C LEU A 658 -18.06 -2.71 -13.99
N ASN A 659 -17.49 -2.07 -15.02
CA ASN A 659 -16.54 -2.63 -15.99
C ASN A 659 -17.10 -3.74 -16.90
N LEU A 660 -18.41 -4.00 -16.91
CA LEU A 660 -19.03 -4.98 -17.83
C LEU A 660 -19.73 -4.30 -19.01
N CYS A 661 -20.46 -3.22 -18.76
CA CYS A 661 -21.20 -2.47 -19.79
C CYS A 661 -21.43 -1.03 -19.35
N GLU A 662 -21.66 -0.11 -20.28
CA GLU A 662 -22.21 1.20 -19.92
C GLU A 662 -23.68 1.05 -19.55
N TRP A 663 -24.18 1.93 -18.69
CA TRP A 663 -25.54 1.87 -18.19
C TRP A 663 -26.12 3.26 -17.98
N SER A 664 -27.31 3.48 -18.57
CA SER A 664 -28.11 4.68 -18.38
C SER A 664 -29.59 4.33 -18.19
N VAL A 665 -30.36 5.32 -17.73
CA VAL A 665 -31.82 5.24 -17.65
C VAL A 665 -32.42 6.44 -18.34
N GLU A 666 -33.50 6.21 -19.09
CA GLU A 666 -34.31 7.25 -19.71
C GLU A 666 -35.71 7.21 -19.14
N SER A 667 -36.23 8.36 -18.72
CA SER A 667 -37.63 8.50 -18.35
C SER A 667 -38.08 9.95 -18.41
N GLU A 668 -39.37 10.16 -18.24
CA GLU A 668 -39.89 11.48 -17.96
C GLU A 668 -39.66 11.77 -16.48
N PHE A 669 -38.87 12.80 -16.17
CA PHE A 669 -38.64 13.29 -14.81
C PHE A 669 -39.34 14.63 -14.59
N LYS A 670 -39.27 15.17 -13.37
CA LYS A 670 -39.81 16.50 -13.07
C LYS A 670 -39.26 17.60 -13.99
N GLU A 671 -38.01 17.44 -14.43
CA GLU A 671 -37.32 18.38 -15.31
C GLU A 671 -37.56 18.14 -16.82
N GLY A 672 -38.39 17.15 -17.16
CA GLY A 672 -38.71 16.74 -18.53
C GLY A 672 -38.07 15.40 -18.93
N PRO A 673 -38.19 15.01 -20.20
CA PRO A 673 -37.59 13.78 -20.73
C PRO A 673 -36.06 13.85 -20.62
N THR A 674 -35.48 12.95 -19.84
CA THR A 674 -34.06 13.00 -19.49
C THR A 674 -33.44 11.59 -19.50
N ARG A 675 -32.22 11.49 -20.04
CA ARG A 675 -31.32 10.34 -19.83
C ARG A 675 -30.38 10.64 -18.66
N ILE A 676 -30.27 9.71 -17.72
CA ILE A 676 -29.28 9.72 -16.64
C ILE A 676 -28.19 8.71 -16.97
N ASN A 677 -26.96 9.18 -17.15
CA ASN A 677 -25.80 8.34 -17.40
C ASN A 677 -25.19 7.90 -16.05
N PHE A 678 -25.31 6.60 -15.72
CA PHE A 678 -24.78 6.06 -14.45
C PHE A 678 -23.35 5.53 -14.60
N LEU A 679 -23.11 4.75 -15.65
CA LEU A 679 -21.81 4.17 -15.97
C LEU A 679 -21.47 4.51 -17.42
N HIS A 680 -20.31 5.11 -17.68
CA HIS A 680 -19.90 5.50 -19.03
C HIS A 680 -18.37 5.41 -19.20
N SER A 681 -17.86 5.16 -20.41
CA SER A 681 -16.41 5.06 -20.68
C SER A 681 -15.76 6.37 -21.16
N ASN A 682 -16.55 7.41 -21.39
CA ASN A 682 -16.11 8.71 -21.87
C ASN A 682 -16.27 9.76 -20.75
N GLU A 683 -15.18 10.45 -20.43
CA GLU A 683 -15.12 11.49 -19.39
C GLU A 683 -15.92 12.74 -19.77
N ASP A 684 -16.13 13.00 -21.06
CA ASP A 684 -16.90 14.15 -21.54
C ASP A 684 -18.42 13.93 -21.52
N THR A 685 -18.89 12.72 -21.15
CA THR A 685 -20.31 12.41 -21.12
C THR A 685 -21.01 13.19 -20.01
N LEU A 686 -22.09 13.88 -20.38
CA LEU A 686 -22.89 14.61 -19.42
C LEU A 686 -23.61 13.64 -18.47
N PRO A 687 -23.70 13.95 -17.16
CA PRO A 687 -24.47 13.13 -16.22
C PRO A 687 -25.94 13.01 -16.60
N TYR A 688 -26.49 14.07 -17.22
CA TYR A 688 -27.87 14.19 -17.61
C TYR A 688 -27.95 14.77 -19.03
N GLU A 689 -28.71 14.13 -19.90
CA GLU A 689 -28.95 14.58 -21.27
C GLU A 689 -30.45 14.76 -21.48
N LYS A 690 -30.87 15.90 -22.04
CA LYS A 690 -32.25 16.07 -22.49
C LYS A 690 -32.46 15.20 -23.73
N ILE A 691 -33.62 14.55 -23.79
CA ILE A 691 -34.04 13.73 -24.92
C ILE A 691 -35.42 14.19 -25.40
N ASP A 692 -35.76 13.88 -26.66
CA ASP A 692 -36.94 14.46 -27.31
C ASP A 692 -38.26 13.85 -26.82
N ASP A 693 -38.28 12.53 -26.57
CA ASP A 693 -39.47 11.79 -26.14
C ASP A 693 -39.10 10.53 -25.35
N VAL A 694 -39.98 10.14 -24.42
CA VAL A 694 -39.87 8.93 -23.59
C VAL A 694 -41.23 8.26 -23.40
N LYS A 695 -41.31 6.98 -23.77
CA LYS A 695 -42.54 6.18 -23.69
C LYS A 695 -42.74 5.46 -22.35
N GLY A 696 -41.83 5.67 -21.39
CA GLY A 696 -41.83 4.95 -20.12
C GLY A 696 -40.52 5.11 -19.34
N PHE A 697 -40.15 4.08 -18.59
CA PHE A 697 -38.91 4.01 -17.83
C PHE A 697 -38.04 2.95 -18.49
N LYS A 698 -36.95 3.38 -19.12
CA LYS A 698 -36.08 2.52 -19.94
C LYS A 698 -34.71 2.38 -19.29
N HIS A 699 -34.25 1.15 -19.11
CA HIS A 699 -32.84 0.86 -18.87
C HIS A 699 -32.13 0.64 -20.21
N VAL A 700 -30.95 1.23 -20.36
CA VAL A 700 -30.12 1.09 -21.56
C VAL A 700 -28.75 0.58 -21.15
N PHE A 701 -28.36 -0.59 -21.67
CA PHE A 701 -27.08 -1.24 -21.42
C PHE A 701 -26.28 -1.33 -22.72
N LYS A 702 -25.03 -0.83 -22.73
CA LYS A 702 -24.15 -0.92 -23.91
C LYS A 702 -22.99 -1.86 -23.64
N PHE A 703 -22.95 -2.95 -24.38
CA PHE A 703 -21.88 -3.96 -24.36
C PHE A 703 -20.95 -3.75 -25.55
N TYR A 704 -19.65 -3.83 -25.32
CA TYR A 704 -18.65 -3.69 -26.39
C TYR A 704 -18.37 -5.06 -27.03
N LYS A 705 -18.09 -5.05 -28.34
CA LYS A 705 -17.70 -6.24 -29.12
C LYS A 705 -16.25 -6.63 -28.88
#